data_AF-A0A813K8C5-F1
#
_entry.id   AF-A0A813K8C5-F1
#
_cell.length_a   1.000
_cell.length_b   1.000
_cell.length_c   1.000
_cell.angle_alpha   90.00
_cell.angle_beta   90.00
_cell.angle_gamma   90.00
#
_symmetry.space_group_name_H-M   'P 1'
#
loop_
_entity.id
_entity.type
_entity.pdbx_description
1 polymer ?
#
loop_
_entity_poly.entity_id
_entity_poly.type
_entity_poly.pdbx_seq_one_letter_code
_entity_poly.pdbx_strand_id
1 'polypeptide(L)'
;MMAANSESESAQSKWDRLSAKWLQRFRISPTCAESWLGAAVSEDGVWGVGCKRCKAAGVVNVAFADFKVRTVAGLQAINFKAHENNLHHRTAAAKYGVGSCINDVAGINAAPTADEFNVVVDAVNEGKATCSSRKQAKMTWCLSEAIKSIDQRFIGESTAVSLFRDERNGRLAIRFRAVTADLRTHCGTLGQQRDFGTGARNITLASHEVMKRACSRFAGAPDEQNISSTPFVKKKLLRHLENTAVAITVDSANDELLSAEMMRSPVLSGLQMKVTPNLRFVVRDKPHASRRLTSRPWGADEVLNEIIVMFCRGRGSVARLVQNSVEVRRVFVGFVKTTKGAAKTVVANMRAAGHRFESMQKPLGRSCFHIHACIKTALHIMRARTDDSSKRAKAWLSWINSEKCLLAAMMADASDQSLQFTRILDNEQMDPAILASEVHSYVASITTLFGDQAKCLTVFGYTSVMLETLRTPVIWQIGNVTHSVGLSGGVPDATIQRCLDRMRSWVLLATAIVASEFPSFEVAQAFSVFDLQSGPDANADIHLERIAIVSGLEANALKAQWQDIFPRARMIAAQRKDAPQDANKDAWRTALSRINSHRITAKCHPTDVLRAALRQYLAFGVSTSGVEQAFSKGAWSFTNRRLRSHATTEEFCLKASLDLPHHDKQAVVGLARRVWAACYGAPRTATRPRIDKGVKRSRDIGEDGQVASESSFLRKRRKAATEASRNAPRSDLGAAAVMMPANQPLSWGEKHTRELAFQRKKLHSRKVQAAAENSLLPAEDSMALHAEADNAHAAMVRAQRARERAEVRQTADAEGLTSAEVLQKIQNKTAYVDVAAPSPGLHQALGVNSLQQVLSQALADVFVVDQPGQADVTAKIRLASALRGAYLVSPEFMISGHGLALKMHAVSCTPREIFISRNCALHNPQFCRFFHRSLNATTGSRWTLHAGNPARLQALKARWRGQPARLWALVRNNEVGDQAFAGMKHVYTVESLLRHISRADASQSFNGFGLFAIRS
;
A
#
# COMPACT_ATOMS: atom_id res chain seq x y z
N MET A 1 47.20 65.49 10.74
CA MET A 1 48.03 64.87 9.67
C MET A 1 49.51 64.73 10.07
N MET A 2 50.16 65.77 10.64
CA MET A 2 51.59 65.66 11.04
C MET A 2 51.91 64.57 12.09
N ALA A 3 51.03 64.30 13.05
CA ALA A 3 51.27 63.26 14.07
C ALA A 3 51.14 61.81 13.54
N ALA A 4 50.31 61.57 12.51
CA ALA A 4 50.13 60.24 11.93
C ALA A 4 51.31 59.85 11.01
N ASN A 5 51.97 60.84 10.39
CA ASN A 5 53.18 60.60 9.60
C ASN A 5 54.39 60.24 10.49
N SER A 6 54.55 60.85 11.68
CA SER A 6 55.70 60.55 12.55
C SER A 6 55.65 59.15 13.18
N GLU A 7 54.45 58.62 13.48
CA GLU A 7 54.29 57.23 13.94
C GLU A 7 54.60 56.21 12.83
N SER A 8 54.20 56.50 11.59
CA SER A 8 54.49 55.65 10.43
C SER A 8 55.97 55.63 10.09
N GLU A 9 56.66 56.78 10.15
CA GLU A 9 58.11 56.88 9.96
C GLU A 9 58.88 56.13 11.05
N SER A 10 58.43 56.21 12.31
CA SER A 10 59.02 55.47 13.43
C SER A 10 58.82 53.94 13.27
N ALA A 11 57.66 53.51 12.77
CA ALA A 11 57.39 52.12 12.47
C ALA A 11 58.23 51.61 11.29
N GLN A 12 58.42 52.43 10.26
CA GLN A 12 59.26 52.12 9.10
C GLN A 12 60.73 51.98 9.51
N SER A 13 61.27 52.92 10.30
CA SER A 13 62.62 52.82 10.86
C SER A 13 62.81 51.54 11.70
N LYS A 14 61.81 51.14 12.49
CA LYS A 14 61.83 49.87 13.24
C LYS A 14 61.81 48.65 12.33
N TRP A 15 61.04 48.69 11.24
CA TRP A 15 61.02 47.62 10.25
C TRP A 15 62.37 47.52 9.52
N ASP A 16 62.96 48.63 9.08
CA ASP A 16 64.26 48.61 8.39
C ASP A 16 65.36 48.01 9.27
N ARG A 17 65.33 48.29 10.58
CA ARG A 17 66.28 47.71 11.55
C ARG A 17 66.07 46.21 11.83
N LEU A 18 64.83 45.71 11.81
CA LEU A 18 64.49 44.36 12.31
C LEU A 18 63.95 43.39 11.27
N SER A 19 63.60 43.86 10.07
CA SER A 19 62.96 43.09 9.01
C SER A 19 63.78 41.89 8.60
N ALA A 20 65.10 42.01 8.42
CA ALA A 20 65.97 40.87 8.07
C ALA A 20 65.83 39.70 9.07
N LYS A 21 65.78 40.00 10.37
CA LYS A 21 65.59 39.00 11.44
C LYS A 21 64.18 38.44 11.45
N TRP A 22 63.16 39.26 11.21
CA TRP A 22 61.77 38.81 11.18
C TRP A 22 61.43 37.99 9.93
N LEU A 23 61.93 38.37 8.76
CA LEU A 23 61.76 37.64 7.51
C LEU A 23 62.42 36.26 7.59
N GLN A 24 63.59 36.14 8.23
CA GLN A 24 64.20 34.83 8.50
C GLN A 24 63.40 33.99 9.49
N ARG A 25 62.74 34.60 10.48
CA ARG A 25 62.00 33.89 11.53
C ARG A 25 60.61 33.43 11.09
N PHE A 26 59.92 34.21 10.26
CA PHE A 26 58.52 33.96 9.86
C PHE A 26 58.44 33.52 8.39
N ARG A 27 58.97 32.32 8.11
CA ARG A 27 59.06 31.77 6.74
C ARG A 27 57.73 31.13 6.28
N ILE A 28 57.48 31.13 4.97
CA ILE A 28 56.30 30.49 4.37
C ILE A 28 56.28 28.98 4.69
N SER A 29 57.44 28.33 4.65
CA SER A 29 57.68 26.96 5.11
C SER A 29 59.14 26.82 5.59
N PRO A 30 59.50 25.75 6.33
CA PRO A 30 60.89 25.50 6.73
C PRO A 30 61.87 25.37 5.56
N THR A 31 61.37 24.98 4.38
CA THR A 31 62.14 24.72 3.16
C THR A 31 62.14 25.90 2.18
N CYS A 32 61.30 26.91 2.38
CA CYS A 32 61.24 28.10 1.54
C CYS A 32 62.01 29.25 2.21
N ALA A 33 62.92 29.89 1.47
CA ALA A 33 63.69 31.03 1.96
C ALA A 33 62.83 32.30 2.14
N GLU A 34 61.63 32.34 1.55
CA GLU A 34 60.76 33.51 1.56
C GLU A 34 59.87 33.57 2.82
N SER A 35 59.69 34.78 3.35
CA SER A 35 58.80 35.07 4.47
C SER A 35 57.35 35.28 4.05
N TRP A 36 56.41 34.83 4.88
CA TRP A 36 55.00 35.18 4.70
C TRP A 36 54.73 36.64 5.09
N LEU A 37 55.60 37.24 5.89
CA LEU A 37 55.56 38.63 6.30
C LEU A 37 56.20 39.50 5.21
N GLY A 38 55.64 40.67 4.97
CA GLY A 38 56.21 41.64 4.02
C GLY A 38 55.74 43.05 4.31
N ALA A 39 56.42 44.03 3.72
CA ALA A 39 55.99 45.42 3.71
C ALA A 39 55.52 45.80 2.32
N ALA A 40 54.44 46.57 2.25
CA ALA A 40 53.89 47.10 1.00
C ALA A 40 53.16 48.42 1.27
N VAL A 41 52.97 49.22 0.22
CA VAL A 41 52.02 50.33 0.26
C VAL A 41 50.63 49.73 0.10
N SER A 42 49.78 49.94 1.11
CA SER A 42 48.38 49.49 1.10
C SER A 42 47.54 50.31 0.10
N GLU A 43 46.31 49.87 -0.17
CA GLU A 43 45.40 50.55 -1.11
C GLU A 43 45.08 52.00 -0.71
N ASP A 44 45.18 52.32 0.59
CA ASP A 44 45.01 53.67 1.11
C ASP A 44 46.24 54.58 0.85
N GLY A 45 47.24 54.12 0.08
CA GLY A 45 48.45 54.88 -0.27
C GLY A 45 49.51 54.97 0.83
N VAL A 46 49.30 54.32 1.98
CA VAL A 46 50.21 54.36 3.14
C VAL A 46 50.98 53.05 3.29
N TRP A 47 52.27 53.16 3.60
CA TRP A 47 53.16 52.02 3.88
C TRP A 47 52.71 51.24 5.13
N GLY A 48 52.83 49.92 5.09
CA GLY A 48 52.60 49.07 6.26
C GLY A 48 53.08 47.64 6.06
N VAL A 49 53.07 46.88 7.16
CA VAL A 49 53.47 45.47 7.18
C VAL A 49 52.24 44.56 7.18
N GLY A 50 52.33 43.44 6.47
CA GLY A 50 51.23 42.50 6.29
C GLY A 50 51.69 41.07 5.97
N CYS A 51 50.71 40.19 5.76
CA CYS A 51 50.89 38.80 5.40
C CYS A 51 50.54 38.57 3.93
N LYS A 52 51.55 38.21 3.14
CA LYS A 52 51.43 37.92 1.70
C LYS A 52 50.42 36.78 1.43
N ARG A 53 50.38 35.77 2.30
CA ARG A 53 49.48 34.59 2.16
C ARG A 53 48.02 34.97 2.39
N CYS A 54 47.75 35.74 3.44
CA CYS A 54 46.40 36.19 3.77
C CYS A 54 45.87 37.14 2.67
N LYS A 55 46.73 38.00 2.13
CA LYS A 55 46.36 38.88 1.01
C LYS A 55 45.97 38.09 -0.24
N ALA A 56 46.80 37.13 -0.66
CA ALA A 56 46.51 36.32 -1.85
C ALA A 56 45.33 35.35 -1.67
N ALA A 57 45.06 34.91 -0.43
CA ALA A 57 43.90 34.08 -0.14
C ALA A 57 42.58 34.87 -0.01
N GLY A 58 42.61 36.20 -0.17
CA GLY A 58 41.42 37.07 -0.09
C GLY A 58 40.76 37.06 1.29
N VAL A 59 41.53 36.95 2.37
CA VAL A 59 40.97 36.91 3.73
C VAL A 59 40.43 38.30 4.09
N VAL A 60 39.10 38.42 4.16
CA VAL A 60 38.41 39.71 4.41
C VAL A 60 38.54 40.12 5.89
N ASN A 61 38.81 41.42 6.15
CA ASN A 61 38.82 42.08 7.47
C ASN A 61 39.90 41.65 8.48
N VAL A 62 41.17 41.57 8.08
CA VAL A 62 42.30 41.45 9.03
C VAL A 62 43.43 42.41 8.65
N ALA A 63 43.92 43.21 9.60
CA ALA A 63 44.97 44.20 9.39
C ALA A 63 46.24 43.64 8.70
N PHE A 64 46.53 42.35 8.85
CA PHE A 64 47.61 41.68 8.15
C PHE A 64 47.33 41.40 6.67
N ALA A 65 46.11 41.07 6.26
CA ALA A 65 45.78 40.83 4.86
C ALA A 65 45.87 42.13 4.03
N ASP A 66 45.53 43.26 4.63
CA ASP A 66 45.50 44.58 3.96
C ASP A 66 46.79 45.40 4.13
N PHE A 67 47.83 44.84 4.76
CA PHE A 67 49.09 45.53 5.07
C PHE A 67 48.90 46.81 5.91
N LYS A 68 48.02 46.73 6.92
CA LYS A 68 47.65 47.84 7.81
C LYS A 68 48.34 47.78 9.18
N VAL A 69 49.40 46.99 9.37
CA VAL A 69 50.22 47.03 10.60
C VAL A 69 51.24 48.16 10.48
N ARG A 70 50.92 49.32 11.08
CA ARG A 70 51.65 50.59 10.86
C ARG A 70 52.23 51.24 12.11
N THR A 71 52.04 50.66 13.30
CA THR A 71 52.53 51.25 14.56
C THR A 71 53.73 50.49 15.12
N VAL A 72 54.60 51.19 15.86
CA VAL A 72 55.74 50.59 16.57
C VAL A 72 55.30 49.47 17.53
N ALA A 73 54.14 49.64 18.17
CA ALA A 73 53.53 48.63 19.05
C ALA A 73 52.97 47.43 18.28
N GLY A 74 52.44 47.65 17.07
CA GLY A 74 51.98 46.58 16.17
C GLY A 74 53.13 45.73 15.64
N LEU A 75 54.27 46.34 15.33
CA LEU A 75 55.49 45.69 14.84
C LEU A 75 56.27 45.01 15.98
N GLN A 76 55.72 43.92 16.51
CA GLN A 76 56.38 43.06 17.49
C GLN A 76 56.31 41.59 17.08
N ALA A 77 57.39 40.85 17.35
CA ALA A 77 57.46 39.42 17.02
C ALA A 77 56.36 38.59 17.69
N ILE A 78 55.85 39.01 18.86
CA ILE A 78 54.73 38.34 19.53
C ILE A 78 53.44 38.46 18.72
N ASN A 79 53.18 39.62 18.10
CA ASN A 79 52.00 39.84 17.26
C ASN A 79 52.08 39.04 15.95
N PHE A 80 53.28 38.95 15.36
CA PHE A 80 53.50 38.10 14.19
C PHE A 80 53.30 36.62 14.52
N LYS A 81 53.76 36.16 15.68
CA LYS A 81 53.55 34.78 16.14
C LYS A 81 52.09 34.50 16.50
N ALA A 82 51.37 35.46 17.07
CA ALA A 82 49.93 35.36 17.29
C ALA A 82 49.17 35.27 15.96
N HIS A 83 49.57 36.05 14.95
CA HIS A 83 49.00 35.97 13.61
C HIS A 83 49.30 34.62 12.93
N GLU A 84 50.54 34.13 13.00
CA GLU A 84 50.94 32.82 12.47
C GLU A 84 50.14 31.66 13.07
N ASN A 85 49.80 31.78 14.36
CA ASN A 85 48.99 30.81 15.07
C ASN A 85 47.48 30.95 14.81
N ASN A 86 47.05 32.03 14.17
CA ASN A 86 45.64 32.25 13.84
C ASN A 86 45.16 31.25 12.78
N LEU A 87 43.95 30.70 12.98
CA LEU A 87 43.33 29.73 12.08
C LEU A 87 43.20 30.25 10.64
N HIS A 88 42.90 31.53 10.45
CA HIS A 88 42.79 32.13 9.12
C HIS A 88 44.14 32.19 8.41
N HIS A 89 45.22 32.52 9.15
CA HIS A 89 46.57 32.48 8.61
C HIS A 89 46.97 31.06 8.20
N ARG A 90 46.79 30.06 9.08
CA ARG A 90 47.10 28.65 8.79
C ARG A 90 46.32 28.10 7.59
N THR A 91 45.09 28.57 7.38
CA THR A 91 44.25 28.20 6.24
C THR A 91 44.71 28.86 4.94
N ALA A 92 44.95 30.18 4.97
CA ALA A 92 45.56 30.89 3.85
C ALA A 92 46.94 30.31 3.51
N ALA A 93 47.66 29.86 4.53
CA ALA A 93 48.96 29.29 4.42
C ALA A 93 48.98 27.98 3.62
N ALA A 94 48.13 27.04 4.00
CA ALA A 94 47.96 25.76 3.29
C ALA A 94 47.64 25.95 1.79
N LYS A 95 46.94 27.02 1.41
CA LYS A 95 46.58 27.33 0.02
C LYS A 95 47.72 27.96 -0.80
N TYR A 96 48.58 28.76 -0.17
CA TYR A 96 49.59 29.58 -0.84
C TYR A 96 50.79 28.78 -1.40
N GLY A 97 50.95 27.49 -1.01
CA GLY A 97 52.06 26.63 -1.43
C GLY A 97 51.78 25.72 -2.63
N VAL A 98 50.60 25.79 -3.25
CA VAL A 98 50.25 24.99 -4.44
C VAL A 98 50.08 25.95 -5.61
N GLY A 99 51.18 26.15 -6.34
CA GLY A 99 51.21 27.01 -7.52
C GLY A 99 50.18 26.58 -8.57
N SER A 100 49.27 27.51 -8.86
CA SER A 100 48.60 27.76 -10.14
C SER A 100 48.18 26.54 -10.99
N CYS A 101 46.92 26.16 -10.84
CA CYS A 101 46.05 25.88 -11.99
C CYS A 101 44.61 26.29 -11.63
N ILE A 102 44.27 27.51 -12.02
CA ILE A 102 42.90 28.02 -12.15
C ILE A 102 42.21 27.12 -13.17
N ASN A 103 41.31 26.22 -12.75
CA ASN A 103 40.15 25.72 -13.52
C ASN A 103 39.33 24.56 -12.89
N ASP A 104 39.57 24.11 -11.66
CA ASP A 104 38.74 23.05 -11.07
C ASP A 104 37.89 23.50 -9.86
N VAL A 105 36.60 23.18 -9.97
CA VAL A 105 35.51 23.46 -9.04
C VAL A 105 35.88 23.03 -7.61
N ALA A 106 36.16 24.04 -6.77
CA ALA A 106 36.33 23.89 -5.33
C ALA A 106 35.02 23.38 -4.70
N GLY A 107 34.89 22.06 -4.56
CA GLY A 107 33.73 21.44 -3.89
C GLY A 107 33.81 19.93 -3.71
N ILE A 108 34.58 19.19 -4.51
CA ILE A 108 34.59 17.72 -4.46
C ILE A 108 35.52 17.16 -3.35
N ASN A 109 36.49 17.95 -2.86
CA ASN A 109 37.51 17.51 -1.89
C ASN A 109 37.05 17.54 -0.41
N ALA A 110 35.81 17.95 -0.12
CA ALA A 110 35.22 17.91 1.22
C ALA A 110 34.26 16.72 1.43
N ALA A 111 34.05 15.86 0.43
CA ALA A 111 33.17 14.69 0.53
C ALA A 111 33.97 13.40 0.83
N PRO A 112 33.35 12.38 1.47
CA PRO A 112 33.88 11.03 1.52
C PRO A 112 34.33 10.57 0.13
N THR A 113 35.35 9.70 0.10
CA THR A 113 35.88 9.23 -1.18
C THR A 113 34.83 8.42 -1.94
N ALA A 114 35.02 8.28 -3.26
CA ALA A 114 34.14 7.42 -4.06
C ALA A 114 34.14 5.98 -3.52
N ASP A 115 35.28 5.48 -3.03
CA ASP A 115 35.41 4.15 -2.44
C ASP A 115 34.61 4.00 -1.14
N GLU A 116 34.63 5.00 -0.27
CA GLU A 116 33.79 4.99 0.94
C GLU A 116 32.29 4.91 0.57
N PHE A 117 31.86 5.68 -0.44
CA PHE A 117 30.49 5.59 -0.94
C PHE A 117 30.20 4.23 -1.59
N ASN A 118 31.14 3.66 -2.33
CA ASN A 118 31.02 2.34 -2.94
C ASN A 118 30.82 1.26 -1.87
N VAL A 119 31.53 1.33 -0.73
CA VAL A 119 31.32 0.42 0.41
C VAL A 119 29.90 0.51 0.95
N VAL A 120 29.33 1.72 1.05
CA VAL A 120 27.93 1.90 1.47
C VAL A 120 26.96 1.35 0.43
N VAL A 121 27.21 1.60 -0.87
CA VAL A 121 26.40 1.04 -1.97
C VAL A 121 26.41 -0.48 -1.94
N ASP A 122 27.57 -1.10 -1.77
CA ASP A 122 27.71 -2.55 -1.73
C ASP A 122 27.02 -3.13 -0.49
N ALA A 123 27.11 -2.46 0.66
CA ALA A 123 26.35 -2.83 1.85
C ALA A 123 24.83 -2.78 1.61
N VAL A 124 24.33 -1.74 0.94
CA VAL A 124 22.91 -1.60 0.59
C VAL A 124 22.46 -2.71 -0.36
N ASN A 125 23.23 -2.98 -1.41
CA ASN A 125 22.93 -4.04 -2.39
C ASN A 125 22.96 -5.45 -1.76
N GLU A 126 23.82 -5.67 -0.78
CA GLU A 126 23.88 -6.92 0.01
C GLU A 126 22.80 -7.00 1.10
N GLY A 127 21.94 -5.99 1.26
CA GLY A 127 20.90 -5.92 2.30
C GLY A 127 21.45 -5.77 3.71
N LYS A 128 22.71 -5.35 3.85
CA LYS A 128 23.28 -5.04 5.16
C LYS A 128 22.70 -3.72 5.64
N ALA A 129 22.33 -3.69 6.93
CA ALA A 129 21.81 -2.49 7.54
C ALA A 129 22.82 -1.34 7.46
N THR A 130 22.41 -0.24 6.84
CA THR A 130 23.13 1.05 6.89
C THR A 130 22.64 1.90 8.06
N CYS A 131 23.33 3.01 8.32
CA CYS A 131 23.07 3.93 9.44
C CYS A 131 23.49 3.41 10.83
N SER A 132 24.48 2.51 10.90
CA SER A 132 25.07 2.10 12.18
C SER A 132 25.92 3.21 12.83
N SER A 133 26.36 4.18 12.04
CA SER A 133 27.02 5.41 12.50
C SER A 133 26.38 6.64 11.87
N ARG A 134 26.56 7.82 12.51
CA ARG A 134 26.11 9.11 11.95
C ARG A 134 26.70 9.38 10.56
N LYS A 135 27.98 9.05 10.33
CA LYS A 135 28.64 9.17 9.02
C LYS A 135 27.93 8.30 7.98
N GLN A 136 27.67 7.03 8.30
CA GLN A 136 26.99 6.11 7.38
C GLN A 136 25.55 6.53 7.09
N ALA A 137 24.84 7.10 8.08
CA ALA A 137 23.49 7.66 7.87
C ALA A 137 23.51 8.82 6.87
N LYS A 138 24.43 9.78 7.05
CA LYS A 138 24.63 10.91 6.11
C LYS A 138 24.97 10.43 4.71
N MET A 139 25.85 9.42 4.58
CA MET A 139 26.23 8.87 3.27
C MET A 139 25.05 8.17 2.59
N THR A 140 24.27 7.38 3.35
CA THR A 140 23.07 6.70 2.83
C THR A 140 22.04 7.71 2.36
N TRP A 141 21.81 8.77 3.14
CA TRP A 141 20.92 9.86 2.76
C TRP A 141 21.44 10.61 1.51
N CYS A 142 22.75 10.90 1.41
CA CYS A 142 23.32 11.52 0.21
C CYS A 142 23.12 10.67 -1.05
N LEU A 143 23.22 9.34 -0.93
CA LEU A 143 22.90 8.40 -2.01
C LEU A 143 21.42 8.50 -2.40
N SER A 144 20.50 8.51 -1.43
CA SER A 144 19.07 8.67 -1.72
C SER A 144 18.72 10.02 -2.36
N GLU A 145 19.34 11.12 -1.92
CA GLU A 145 19.15 12.46 -2.51
C GLU A 145 19.72 12.52 -3.92
N ALA A 146 20.84 11.83 -4.18
CA ALA A 146 21.42 11.72 -5.52
C ALA A 146 20.48 10.98 -6.48
N ILE A 147 19.93 9.84 -6.07
CA ILE A 147 18.92 9.08 -6.82
C ILE A 147 17.69 9.95 -7.07
N LYS A 148 17.14 10.57 -6.01
CA LYS A 148 16.02 11.49 -6.13
C LYS A 148 16.32 12.64 -7.10
N SER A 149 17.56 13.14 -7.15
CA SER A 149 17.97 14.16 -8.11
C SER A 149 17.89 13.70 -9.56
N ILE A 150 18.24 12.44 -9.83
CA ILE A 150 18.14 11.83 -11.16
C ILE A 150 16.66 11.70 -11.54
N ASP A 151 15.84 11.17 -10.64
CA ASP A 151 14.41 11.00 -10.86
C ASP A 151 13.70 12.33 -11.11
N GLN A 152 13.99 13.35 -10.30
CA GLN A 152 13.44 14.69 -10.47
C GLN A 152 13.75 15.29 -11.86
N ARG A 153 14.93 14.99 -12.41
CA ARG A 153 15.29 15.41 -13.77
C ARG A 153 14.42 14.70 -14.80
N PHE A 154 14.30 13.38 -14.72
CA PHE A 154 13.46 12.62 -15.64
C PHE A 154 11.98 13.01 -15.54
N ILE A 155 11.46 13.22 -14.33
CA ILE A 155 10.10 13.72 -14.12
C ILE A 155 9.94 15.10 -14.76
N GLY A 156 10.90 16.02 -14.57
CA GLY A 156 10.86 17.35 -15.17
C GLY A 156 10.93 17.36 -16.71
N GLU A 157 11.60 16.38 -17.32
CA GLU A 157 11.67 16.19 -18.78
C GLU A 157 10.48 15.36 -19.32
N SER A 158 9.65 14.80 -18.44
CA SER A 158 8.58 13.89 -18.83
C SER A 158 7.37 14.62 -19.40
N THR A 159 6.72 13.95 -20.34
CA THR A 159 5.44 14.35 -20.94
C THR A 159 4.27 13.53 -20.42
N ALA A 160 4.54 12.36 -19.84
CA ALA A 160 3.56 11.48 -19.23
C ALA A 160 4.19 10.73 -18.06
N VAL A 161 3.45 10.62 -16.97
CA VAL A 161 3.83 9.88 -15.76
C VAL A 161 2.70 8.94 -15.37
N SER A 162 3.06 7.71 -15.04
CA SER A 162 2.18 6.75 -14.38
C SER A 162 2.61 6.53 -12.95
N LEU A 163 1.64 6.47 -12.05
CA LEU A 163 1.85 6.16 -10.64
C LEU A 163 1.43 4.70 -10.37
N PHE A 164 2.15 4.01 -9.50
CA PHE A 164 1.81 2.67 -9.03
C PHE A 164 1.75 2.74 -7.51
N ARG A 165 0.63 2.36 -6.92
CA ARG A 165 0.37 2.57 -5.49
C ARG A 165 -0.26 1.33 -4.86
N ASP A 166 0.16 1.05 -3.63
CA ASP A 166 -0.37 -0.03 -2.80
C ASP A 166 -0.23 0.33 -1.30
N GLU A 167 -1.19 -0.12 -0.51
CA GLU A 167 -1.24 0.04 0.95
C GLU A 167 -1.00 -1.31 1.63
N ARG A 168 -0.05 -1.35 2.56
CA ARG A 168 0.23 -2.55 3.34
C ARG A 168 0.62 -2.24 4.77
N ASN A 169 -0.18 -2.71 5.71
CA ASN A 169 0.07 -2.61 7.15
C ASN A 169 0.34 -1.15 7.59
N GLY A 170 -0.50 -0.20 7.15
CA GLY A 170 -0.38 1.22 7.48
C GLY A 170 0.73 1.96 6.73
N ARG A 171 1.26 1.36 5.65
CA ARG A 171 2.26 1.97 4.77
C ARG A 171 1.72 2.12 3.36
N LEU A 172 1.79 3.32 2.83
CA LEU A 172 1.49 3.62 1.44
C LEU A 172 2.79 3.76 0.68
N ALA A 173 3.05 2.91 -0.30
CA ALA A 173 4.23 3.03 -1.15
C ALA A 173 3.81 3.46 -2.56
N ILE A 174 4.58 4.39 -3.15
CA ILE A 174 4.31 4.89 -4.50
C ILE A 174 5.56 4.76 -5.35
N ARG A 175 5.41 4.11 -6.50
CA ARG A 175 6.39 4.07 -7.59
C ARG A 175 5.88 4.89 -8.78
N PHE A 176 6.78 5.25 -9.68
CA PHE A 176 6.44 5.98 -10.88
C PHE A 176 7.12 5.38 -12.11
N ARG A 177 6.50 5.61 -13.27
CA ARG A 177 7.10 5.49 -14.59
C ARG A 177 6.93 6.82 -15.32
N ALA A 178 8.02 7.44 -15.73
CA ALA A 178 8.04 8.69 -16.48
C ALA A 178 8.45 8.43 -17.93
N VAL A 179 7.80 9.12 -18.89
CA VAL A 179 8.10 9.04 -20.32
C VAL A 179 8.41 10.43 -20.86
N THR A 180 9.60 10.59 -21.42
CA THR A 180 10.08 11.84 -22.01
C THR A 180 9.52 12.06 -23.42
N ALA A 181 9.70 13.27 -23.94
CA ALA A 181 9.25 13.63 -25.28
C ALA A 181 9.84 12.73 -26.39
N ASP A 182 11.04 12.19 -26.17
CA ASP A 182 11.79 11.27 -27.05
C ASP A 182 11.56 9.78 -26.75
N LEU A 183 10.48 9.44 -26.02
CA LEU A 183 10.06 8.07 -25.74
C LEU A 183 11.08 7.25 -24.92
N ARG A 184 11.90 7.92 -24.08
CA ARG A 184 12.68 7.24 -23.05
C ARG A 184 11.80 7.04 -21.82
N THR A 185 11.85 5.83 -21.28
CA THR A 185 11.10 5.46 -20.08
C THR A 185 12.05 5.39 -18.88
N HIS A 186 11.66 6.00 -17.76
CA HIS A 186 12.40 5.92 -16.50
C HIS A 186 11.45 5.48 -15.38
N CYS A 187 11.87 4.52 -14.56
CA CYS A 187 11.07 4.00 -13.45
C CYS A 187 11.82 4.17 -12.13
N GLY A 188 11.10 4.44 -11.05
CA GLY A 188 11.69 4.57 -9.72
C GLY A 188 10.65 4.63 -8.61
N THR A 189 11.09 4.74 -7.37
CA THR A 189 10.22 4.87 -6.20
C THR A 189 10.02 6.35 -5.86
N LEU A 190 8.79 6.87 -5.77
CA LEU A 190 8.57 8.25 -5.31
C LEU A 190 8.83 8.38 -3.81
N GLY A 191 8.34 7.41 -3.03
CA GLY A 191 8.52 7.39 -1.59
C GLY A 191 7.50 6.50 -0.89
N GLN A 192 7.47 6.61 0.44
CA GLN A 192 6.55 5.86 1.29
C GLN A 192 6.00 6.77 2.39
N GLN A 193 4.71 6.64 2.71
CA GLN A 193 4.10 7.27 3.87
C GLN A 193 3.70 6.19 4.90
N ARG A 194 3.94 6.46 6.19
CA ARG A 194 3.53 5.59 7.30
C ARG A 194 2.47 6.28 8.15
N ASP A 195 1.63 5.48 8.82
CA ASP A 195 0.70 5.90 9.89
C ASP A 195 -0.20 7.07 9.48
N PHE A 196 -0.65 7.10 8.22
CA PHE A 196 -1.44 8.19 7.66
C PHE A 196 -2.95 8.07 7.92
N GLY A 197 -3.36 7.09 8.72
CA GLY A 197 -4.77 6.75 8.96
C GLY A 197 -5.31 5.73 7.95
N THR A 198 -6.63 5.51 7.98
CA THR A 198 -7.33 4.56 7.10
C THR A 198 -8.32 5.30 6.19
N GLY A 199 -8.72 4.66 5.09
CA GLY A 199 -9.72 5.18 4.16
C GLY A 199 -9.18 6.04 3.02
N ALA A 200 -10.00 6.19 1.98
CA ALA A 200 -9.64 6.81 0.70
C ALA A 200 -9.09 8.24 0.80
N ARG A 201 -9.64 9.06 1.71
CA ARG A 201 -9.20 10.46 1.90
C ARG A 201 -7.76 10.51 2.42
N ASN A 202 -7.46 9.68 3.42
CA ASN A 202 -6.13 9.59 4.01
C ASN A 202 -5.11 9.04 3.01
N ILE A 203 -5.48 8.06 2.18
CA ILE A 203 -4.65 7.58 1.06
C ILE A 203 -4.35 8.73 0.07
N THR A 204 -5.35 9.58 -0.24
CA THR A 204 -5.19 10.71 -1.15
C THR A 204 -4.22 11.76 -0.60
N LEU A 205 -4.38 12.14 0.67
CA LEU A 205 -3.49 13.07 1.35
C LEU A 205 -2.06 12.53 1.45
N ALA A 206 -1.92 11.26 1.83
CA ALA A 206 -0.64 10.56 1.89
C ALA A 206 0.05 10.52 0.52
N SER A 207 -0.71 10.29 -0.56
CA SER A 207 -0.18 10.28 -1.92
C SER A 207 0.40 11.65 -2.31
N HIS A 208 -0.34 12.72 -2.04
CA HIS A 208 0.12 14.09 -2.32
C HIS A 208 1.35 14.45 -1.48
N GLU A 209 1.42 14.07 -0.20
CA GLU A 209 2.60 14.32 0.62
C GLU A 209 3.83 13.53 0.14
N VAL A 210 3.67 12.29 -0.35
CA VAL A 210 4.76 11.54 -1.02
C VAL A 210 5.23 12.27 -2.28
N MET A 211 4.32 12.75 -3.14
CA MET A 211 4.67 13.52 -4.34
C MET A 211 5.45 14.80 -4.00
N LYS A 212 5.00 15.52 -2.96
CA LYS A 212 5.65 16.73 -2.46
C LYS A 212 7.06 16.46 -1.92
N ARG A 213 7.26 15.37 -1.17
CA ARG A 213 8.60 14.94 -0.71
C ARG A 213 9.49 14.48 -1.85
N ALA A 214 8.95 13.77 -2.84
CA ALA A 214 9.70 13.41 -4.05
C ALA A 214 10.19 14.65 -4.81
N CYS A 215 9.43 15.76 -4.73
CA CYS A 215 9.78 17.05 -5.33
C CYS A 215 10.55 17.99 -4.39
N SER A 216 10.95 17.55 -3.18
CA SER A 216 11.74 18.35 -2.25
C SER A 216 13.25 18.09 -2.39
N ARG A 217 14.07 19.00 -1.88
CA ARG A 217 15.52 18.80 -1.70
C ARG A 217 15.90 19.01 -0.26
N PHE A 218 16.87 18.23 0.19
CA PHE A 218 17.51 18.35 1.49
C PHE A 218 16.60 18.11 2.71
N ALA A 219 15.34 17.71 2.51
CA ALA A 219 14.43 17.35 3.59
C ALA A 219 14.76 15.95 4.16
N GLY A 220 14.58 15.77 5.46
CA GLY A 220 14.85 14.51 6.17
C GLY A 220 16.34 14.21 6.35
N ALA A 221 17.20 15.24 6.27
CA ALA A 221 18.64 15.07 6.35
C ALA A 221 19.09 14.64 7.76
N PRO A 222 19.99 13.66 7.91
CA PRO A 222 20.56 13.38 9.22
C PRO A 222 21.26 14.63 9.78
N ASP A 223 20.94 15.00 11.03
CA ASP A 223 21.36 16.25 11.68
C ASP A 223 20.89 17.53 10.95
N GLU A 224 19.60 17.65 10.62
CA GLU A 224 19.03 18.84 9.91
C GLU A 224 19.40 20.20 10.53
N GLN A 225 19.68 20.26 11.83
CA GLN A 225 20.13 21.49 12.51
C GLN A 225 21.53 21.94 12.08
N ASN A 226 22.32 21.06 11.47
CA ASN A 226 23.74 21.25 11.14
C ASN A 226 24.03 21.12 9.64
N ILE A 227 23.01 21.18 8.77
CA ILE A 227 23.21 21.22 7.32
C ILE A 227 23.34 22.65 6.83
N SER A 228 24.28 22.90 5.91
CA SER A 228 24.47 24.21 5.28
C SER A 228 23.38 24.57 4.26
N SER A 229 22.57 23.61 3.82
CA SER A 229 21.53 23.80 2.80
C SER A 229 20.14 23.73 3.43
N THR A 230 19.28 24.72 3.20
CA THR A 230 17.91 24.72 3.72
C THR A 230 17.00 23.77 2.92
N PRO A 231 16.14 22.96 3.57
CA PRO A 231 15.15 22.14 2.87
C PRO A 231 14.14 22.99 2.11
N PHE A 232 13.80 22.60 0.88
CA PHE A 232 12.77 23.29 0.10
C PHE A 232 12.04 22.37 -0.88
N VAL A 233 10.83 22.75 -1.27
CA VAL A 233 10.03 22.06 -2.29
C VAL A 233 10.22 22.74 -3.64
N LYS A 234 10.58 21.97 -4.69
CA LYS A 234 10.60 22.45 -6.07
C LYS A 234 9.15 22.60 -6.59
N LYS A 235 8.49 23.71 -6.23
CA LYS A 235 7.07 23.97 -6.55
C LYS A 235 6.73 23.77 -8.04
N LYS A 236 7.62 24.20 -8.96
CA LYS A 236 7.44 23.99 -10.41
C LYS A 236 7.44 22.51 -10.79
N LEU A 237 8.34 21.72 -10.21
CA LEU A 237 8.43 20.29 -10.45
C LEU A 237 7.23 19.53 -9.89
N LEU A 238 6.76 19.91 -8.69
CA LEU A 238 5.55 19.32 -8.10
C LEU A 238 4.34 19.54 -9.01
N ARG A 239 4.09 20.79 -9.43
CA ARG A 239 3.01 21.09 -10.39
C ARG A 239 3.16 20.34 -11.71
N HIS A 240 4.40 20.20 -12.18
CA HIS A 240 4.69 19.42 -13.39
C HIS A 240 4.31 17.94 -13.20
N LEU A 241 4.70 17.32 -12.08
CA LEU A 241 4.34 15.93 -11.76
C LEU A 241 2.82 15.75 -11.65
N GLU A 242 2.12 16.67 -10.95
CA GLU A 242 0.66 16.67 -10.82
C GLU A 242 -0.03 16.74 -12.20
N ASN A 243 0.47 17.60 -13.09
CA ASN A 243 -0.09 17.81 -14.43
C ASN A 243 0.29 16.72 -15.44
N THR A 244 1.40 16.02 -15.24
CA THR A 244 1.87 14.97 -16.17
C THR A 244 1.47 13.56 -15.74
N ALA A 245 0.94 13.39 -14.52
CA ALA A 245 0.34 12.14 -14.08
C ALA A 245 -0.93 11.82 -14.89
N VAL A 246 -0.81 10.88 -15.83
CA VAL A 246 -1.89 10.48 -16.76
C VAL A 246 -2.53 9.14 -16.39
N ALA A 247 -1.83 8.29 -15.66
CA ALA A 247 -2.35 7.01 -15.17
C ALA A 247 -1.97 6.76 -13.71
N ILE A 248 -2.83 6.03 -13.00
CA ILE A 248 -2.54 5.45 -11.71
C ILE A 248 -2.97 3.98 -11.71
N THR A 249 -2.07 3.10 -11.30
CA THR A 249 -2.36 1.67 -11.12
C THR A 249 -2.46 1.40 -9.63
N VAL A 250 -3.60 0.87 -9.20
CA VAL A 250 -3.89 0.54 -7.81
C VAL A 250 -4.43 -0.88 -7.70
N ASP A 251 -4.37 -1.45 -6.51
CA ASP A 251 -5.12 -2.67 -6.23
C ASP A 251 -6.64 -2.41 -6.39
N SER A 252 -7.44 -3.47 -6.45
CA SER A 252 -8.90 -3.31 -6.61
C SER A 252 -9.62 -2.98 -5.29
N ALA A 253 -8.93 -2.55 -4.23
CA ALA A 253 -9.58 -2.20 -2.98
C ALA A 253 -10.44 -0.94 -3.16
N ASN A 254 -11.61 -0.92 -2.51
CA ASN A 254 -12.57 0.17 -2.69
C ASN A 254 -12.00 1.54 -2.27
N ASP A 255 -11.19 1.58 -1.21
CA ASP A 255 -10.57 2.82 -0.73
C ASP A 255 -9.47 3.32 -1.66
N GLU A 256 -8.72 2.41 -2.28
CA GLU A 256 -7.69 2.73 -3.28
C GLU A 256 -8.31 3.30 -4.57
N LEU A 257 -9.37 2.65 -5.07
CA LEU A 257 -10.14 3.13 -6.23
C LEU A 257 -10.79 4.49 -5.95
N LEU A 258 -11.44 4.64 -4.80
CA LEU A 258 -12.05 5.92 -4.41
C LEU A 258 -10.99 7.01 -4.23
N SER A 259 -9.81 6.68 -3.71
CA SER A 259 -8.72 7.64 -3.58
C SER A 259 -8.23 8.12 -4.95
N ALA A 260 -8.12 7.23 -5.94
CA ALA A 260 -7.77 7.62 -7.30
C ALA A 260 -8.81 8.60 -7.90
N GLU A 261 -10.10 8.39 -7.64
CA GLU A 261 -11.16 9.35 -8.02
C GLU A 261 -11.08 10.68 -7.26
N MET A 262 -10.76 10.63 -5.96
CA MET A 262 -10.53 11.82 -5.14
C MET A 262 -9.37 12.67 -5.66
N MET A 263 -8.33 12.05 -6.23
CA MET A 263 -7.22 12.79 -6.84
C MET A 263 -7.63 13.58 -8.10
N ARG A 264 -8.73 13.19 -8.75
CA ARG A 264 -9.32 13.86 -9.94
C ARG A 264 -10.43 14.83 -9.60
N SER A 265 -11.03 14.73 -8.41
CA SER A 265 -12.22 15.49 -8.02
C SER A 265 -12.01 16.23 -6.69
N PRO A 266 -11.97 17.58 -6.70
CA PRO A 266 -11.89 18.36 -5.48
C PRO A 266 -13.16 18.20 -4.63
N VAL A 267 -14.30 17.96 -5.29
CA VAL A 267 -15.60 17.71 -4.63
C VAL A 267 -15.52 16.45 -3.78
N LEU A 268 -14.96 15.35 -4.31
CA LEU A 268 -14.84 14.10 -3.57
C LEU A 268 -13.78 14.16 -2.46
N SER A 269 -12.64 14.81 -2.71
CA SER A 269 -11.53 14.87 -1.74
C SER A 269 -11.74 15.90 -0.63
N GLY A 270 -12.60 16.90 -0.85
CA GLY A 270 -12.71 18.07 0.03
C GLY A 270 -11.49 18.98 -0.02
N LEU A 271 -10.62 18.81 -1.02
CA LEU A 271 -9.44 19.64 -1.26
C LEU A 271 -9.79 20.82 -2.15
N GLN A 272 -9.04 21.92 -2.01
CA GLN A 272 -9.24 23.12 -2.83
C GLN A 272 -8.91 22.87 -4.31
N MET A 273 -7.96 21.99 -4.61
CA MET A 273 -7.54 21.65 -5.97
C MET A 273 -7.41 20.14 -6.17
N LYS A 274 -7.48 19.73 -7.44
CA LYS A 274 -7.19 18.35 -7.88
C LYS A 274 -5.71 18.04 -7.63
N VAL A 275 -5.41 16.86 -7.11
CA VAL A 275 -4.02 16.40 -6.91
C VAL A 275 -3.39 16.01 -8.25
N THR A 276 -4.18 15.40 -9.14
CA THR A 276 -3.72 15.01 -10.49
C THR A 276 -4.77 15.43 -11.51
N PRO A 277 -4.77 16.70 -11.97
CA PRO A 277 -5.83 17.25 -12.80
C PRO A 277 -5.98 16.57 -14.17
N ASN A 278 -4.89 16.00 -14.70
CA ASN A 278 -4.85 15.36 -16.02
C ASN A 278 -4.83 13.81 -15.94
N LEU A 279 -5.16 13.25 -14.77
CA LEU A 279 -5.21 11.80 -14.59
C LEU A 279 -6.40 11.22 -15.38
N ARG A 280 -6.09 10.42 -16.40
CA ARG A 280 -7.06 9.82 -17.33
C ARG A 280 -7.40 8.38 -16.94
N PHE A 281 -6.42 7.60 -16.49
CA PHE A 281 -6.60 6.17 -16.22
C PHE A 281 -6.52 5.80 -14.74
N VAL A 282 -7.56 5.14 -14.22
CA VAL A 282 -7.48 4.38 -12.95
C VAL A 282 -7.41 2.90 -13.33
N VAL A 283 -6.19 2.41 -13.42
CA VAL A 283 -5.91 1.03 -13.81
C VAL A 283 -6.03 0.14 -12.58
N ARG A 284 -6.89 -0.88 -12.66
CA ARG A 284 -6.97 -1.92 -11.64
C ARG A 284 -5.86 -2.93 -11.88
N ASP A 285 -5.14 -3.30 -10.82
CA ASP A 285 -4.05 -4.26 -10.87
C ASP A 285 -4.48 -5.58 -11.53
N LYS A 286 -3.90 -5.86 -12.71
CA LYS A 286 -4.20 -7.04 -13.51
C LYS A 286 -3.70 -8.36 -12.90
N PRO A 287 -2.53 -8.46 -12.24
CA PRO A 287 -2.15 -9.65 -11.48
C PRO A 287 -3.18 -10.03 -10.42
N HIS A 288 -3.69 -9.06 -9.65
CA HIS A 288 -4.73 -9.35 -8.67
C HIS A 288 -6.03 -9.83 -9.34
N ALA A 289 -6.36 -9.28 -10.50
CA ALA A 289 -7.50 -9.73 -11.30
C ALA A 289 -7.33 -11.18 -11.79
N SER A 290 -6.15 -11.57 -12.30
CA SER A 290 -5.90 -12.93 -12.78
C SER A 290 -5.90 -13.98 -11.67
N ARG A 291 -5.55 -13.60 -10.42
CA ARG A 291 -5.67 -14.49 -9.24
C ARG A 291 -7.12 -14.95 -8.99
N ARG A 292 -8.13 -14.25 -9.53
CA ARG A 292 -9.56 -14.62 -9.39
C ARG A 292 -10.02 -15.69 -10.39
N LEU A 293 -9.26 -15.92 -11.47
CA LEU A 293 -9.58 -16.90 -12.53
C LEU A 293 -9.62 -18.35 -12.02
N THR A 294 -8.90 -18.64 -10.94
CA THR A 294 -8.94 -19.96 -10.29
C THR A 294 -9.89 -19.95 -9.09
N SER A 295 -9.81 -18.93 -8.24
CA SER A 295 -10.50 -18.94 -6.95
C SER A 295 -12.01 -18.83 -7.02
N ARG A 296 -12.56 -17.99 -7.89
CA ARG A 296 -14.02 -17.80 -7.95
C ARG A 296 -14.74 -18.96 -8.64
N PRO A 297 -14.26 -19.47 -9.79
CA PRO A 297 -14.89 -20.62 -10.42
C PRO A 297 -14.88 -21.87 -9.53
N TRP A 298 -13.77 -22.14 -8.82
CA TRP A 298 -13.75 -23.27 -7.88
C TRP A 298 -14.69 -23.05 -6.71
N GLY A 299 -14.89 -21.82 -6.24
CA GLY A 299 -15.86 -21.53 -5.19
C GLY A 299 -17.33 -21.65 -5.63
N ALA A 300 -17.59 -21.53 -6.94
CA ALA A 300 -18.92 -21.62 -7.52
C ALA A 300 -19.38 -23.07 -7.78
N ASP A 301 -18.44 -24.02 -7.97
CA ASP A 301 -18.72 -25.46 -8.02
C ASP A 301 -18.38 -26.11 -6.67
N GLU A 302 -19.37 -26.73 -6.03
CA GLU A 302 -19.20 -27.33 -4.70
C GLU A 302 -18.19 -28.48 -4.68
N VAL A 303 -18.14 -29.29 -5.74
CA VAL A 303 -17.24 -30.44 -5.85
C VAL A 303 -15.81 -29.96 -6.13
N LEU A 304 -15.62 -28.97 -6.99
CA LEU A 304 -14.29 -28.38 -7.22
C LEU A 304 -13.78 -27.72 -5.93
N ASN A 305 -14.64 -26.99 -5.21
CA ASN A 305 -14.27 -26.40 -3.92
C ASN A 305 -13.87 -27.47 -2.88
N GLU A 306 -14.63 -28.56 -2.80
CA GLU A 306 -14.32 -29.68 -1.90
C GLU A 306 -12.96 -30.30 -2.24
N ILE A 307 -12.69 -30.54 -3.52
CA ILE A 307 -11.42 -31.12 -3.99
C ILE A 307 -10.24 -30.24 -3.58
N ILE A 308 -10.27 -28.94 -3.85
CA ILE A 308 -9.15 -28.05 -3.49
C ILE A 308 -8.97 -27.97 -1.96
N VAL A 309 -10.06 -28.04 -1.19
CA VAL A 309 -10.02 -28.10 0.28
C VAL A 309 -9.36 -29.40 0.75
N MET A 310 -9.73 -30.55 0.20
CA MET A 310 -9.24 -31.85 0.65
C MET A 310 -7.84 -32.20 0.12
N PHE A 311 -7.44 -31.70 -1.05
CA PHE A 311 -6.09 -31.94 -1.58
C PHE A 311 -5.04 -30.96 -1.05
N CYS A 312 -5.40 -29.69 -0.79
CA CYS A 312 -4.40 -28.63 -0.57
C CYS A 312 -4.68 -27.62 0.54
N ARG A 313 -5.91 -27.11 0.64
CA ARG A 313 -6.19 -25.89 1.43
C ARG A 313 -6.60 -26.19 2.87
N GLY A 314 -7.45 -27.20 3.06
CA GLY A 314 -8.04 -27.57 4.35
C GLY A 314 -6.99 -28.06 5.34
N ARG A 315 -7.22 -27.83 6.64
CA ARG A 315 -6.31 -28.29 7.71
C ARG A 315 -6.12 -29.82 7.72
N GLY A 316 -7.10 -30.56 7.20
CA GLY A 316 -7.04 -32.02 7.02
C GLY A 316 -6.53 -32.49 5.66
N SER A 317 -6.13 -31.57 4.77
CA SER A 317 -5.61 -31.97 3.46
C SER A 317 -4.27 -32.68 3.56
N VAL A 318 -4.04 -33.66 2.69
CA VAL A 318 -2.79 -34.43 2.68
C VAL A 318 -1.56 -33.52 2.49
N ALA A 319 -1.66 -32.48 1.66
CA ALA A 319 -0.57 -31.53 1.47
C ALA A 319 -0.22 -30.77 2.75
N ARG A 320 -1.22 -30.36 3.56
CA ARG A 320 -0.97 -29.67 4.84
C ARG A 320 -0.51 -30.61 5.94
N LEU A 321 -0.97 -31.85 5.97
CA LEU A 321 -0.47 -32.87 6.89
C LEU A 321 1.03 -33.10 6.67
N VAL A 322 1.47 -33.22 5.41
CA VAL A 322 2.89 -33.34 5.03
C VAL A 322 3.66 -32.03 5.27
N GLN A 323 3.04 -30.86 5.00
CA GLN A 323 3.70 -29.57 5.18
C GLN A 323 3.99 -29.25 6.65
N ASN A 324 3.04 -29.53 7.54
CA ASN A 324 3.09 -29.02 8.91
C ASN A 324 3.87 -29.93 9.88
N SER A 325 4.14 -31.18 9.51
CA SER A 325 4.90 -32.12 10.34
C SER A 325 6.19 -32.56 9.66
N VAL A 326 7.33 -32.31 10.33
CA VAL A 326 8.66 -32.72 9.86
C VAL A 326 8.77 -34.25 9.77
N GLU A 327 8.18 -34.95 10.73
CA GLU A 327 8.17 -36.41 10.76
C GLU A 327 7.35 -37.00 9.61
N VAL A 328 6.11 -36.53 9.42
CA VAL A 328 5.24 -36.97 8.31
C VAL A 328 5.91 -36.66 6.97
N ARG A 329 6.58 -35.52 6.85
CA ARG A 329 7.36 -35.16 5.66
C ARG A 329 8.48 -36.14 5.38
N ARG A 330 9.23 -36.57 6.41
CA ARG A 330 10.28 -37.59 6.27
C ARG A 330 9.70 -38.91 5.74
N VAL A 331 8.55 -39.34 6.27
CA VAL A 331 7.85 -40.55 5.83
C VAL A 331 7.37 -40.43 4.38
N PHE A 332 6.74 -39.31 4.03
CA PHE A 332 6.32 -39.03 2.66
C PHE A 332 7.50 -39.11 1.67
N VAL A 333 8.65 -38.52 2.00
CA VAL A 333 9.87 -38.61 1.19
C VAL A 333 10.33 -40.05 0.97
N GLY A 334 10.24 -40.90 2.01
CA GLY A 334 10.51 -42.33 1.89
C GLY A 334 9.57 -43.03 0.90
N PHE A 335 8.28 -42.70 0.93
CA PHE A 335 7.30 -43.27 0.00
C PHE A 335 7.43 -42.74 -1.43
N VAL A 336 7.83 -41.48 -1.62
CA VAL A 336 8.12 -40.92 -2.95
C VAL A 336 9.29 -41.67 -3.61
N LYS A 337 10.34 -42.01 -2.85
CA LYS A 337 11.50 -42.78 -3.36
C LYS A 337 11.15 -44.21 -3.80
N THR A 338 10.13 -44.80 -3.19
CA THR A 338 9.79 -46.23 -3.32
C THR A 338 8.53 -46.46 -4.17
N THR A 339 7.95 -45.41 -4.74
CA THR A 339 6.74 -45.48 -5.53
C THR A 339 7.04 -45.04 -6.96
N LYS A 340 6.58 -45.78 -7.98
CA LYS A 340 6.69 -45.35 -9.38
C LYS A 340 6.02 -43.97 -9.53
N GLY A 341 6.81 -42.97 -9.90
CA GLY A 341 6.36 -41.59 -10.11
C GLY A 341 6.86 -41.06 -11.46
N ALA A 342 6.20 -40.03 -11.98
CA ALA A 342 6.49 -39.50 -13.31
C ALA A 342 7.75 -38.59 -13.40
N ALA A 343 8.52 -38.41 -12.32
CA ALA A 343 9.81 -37.68 -12.30
C ALA A 343 10.82 -38.32 -11.33
N LYS A 344 12.11 -38.25 -11.70
CA LYS A 344 13.25 -38.82 -10.95
C LYS A 344 13.59 -38.06 -9.65
N THR A 345 13.28 -36.77 -9.55
CA THR A 345 13.66 -35.94 -8.39
C THR A 345 12.70 -36.10 -7.22
N VAL A 346 13.25 -36.48 -6.07
CA VAL A 346 12.49 -36.66 -4.82
C VAL A 346 12.03 -35.30 -4.29
N VAL A 347 10.72 -35.08 -4.24
CA VAL A 347 10.14 -33.86 -3.68
C VAL A 347 10.09 -33.97 -2.15
N ALA A 348 10.87 -33.13 -1.47
CA ALA A 348 10.97 -33.14 -0.01
C ALA A 348 9.87 -32.37 0.74
N ASN A 349 9.06 -31.57 0.05
CA ASN A 349 8.15 -30.60 0.67
C ASN A 349 6.98 -30.34 -0.30
N MET A 350 5.75 -30.11 0.19
CA MET A 350 4.57 -29.82 -0.65
C MET A 350 4.47 -28.36 -1.07
N ARG A 351 5.12 -27.43 -0.36
CA ARG A 351 5.02 -25.97 -0.54
C ARG A 351 3.58 -25.44 -0.37
N ALA A 352 2.81 -26.05 0.52
CA ALA A 352 1.48 -25.58 0.85
C ALA A 352 1.57 -24.29 1.67
N ALA A 353 0.99 -23.19 1.16
CA ALA A 353 1.01 -21.88 1.81
C ALA A 353 -0.40 -21.28 1.80
N GLY A 354 -0.96 -21.01 2.98
CA GLY A 354 -2.36 -20.57 3.12
C GLY A 354 -2.64 -19.13 2.71
N HIS A 355 -1.62 -18.30 2.51
CA HIS A 355 -1.76 -16.84 2.39
C HIS A 355 -2.06 -16.34 0.96
N ARG A 356 -1.88 -17.17 -0.07
CA ARG A 356 -2.08 -16.81 -1.49
C ARG A 356 -2.71 -17.98 -2.24
N PHE A 357 -3.82 -17.75 -2.95
CA PHE A 357 -4.59 -18.84 -3.56
C PHE A 357 -3.83 -19.52 -4.72
N GLU A 358 -3.12 -18.72 -5.52
CA GLU A 358 -2.28 -19.16 -6.63
C GLU A 358 -1.06 -19.98 -6.19
N SER A 359 -0.66 -19.83 -4.93
CA SER A 359 0.38 -20.68 -4.32
C SER A 359 -0.07 -22.14 -4.15
N MET A 360 -1.38 -22.41 -4.30
CA MET A 360 -1.97 -23.75 -4.22
C MET A 360 -1.75 -24.59 -5.49
N GLN A 361 -1.30 -24.00 -6.60
CA GLN A 361 -0.97 -24.76 -7.82
C GLN A 361 0.09 -25.84 -7.55
N LYS A 362 1.16 -25.50 -6.82
CA LYS A 362 2.25 -26.42 -6.50
C LYS A 362 1.84 -27.58 -5.58
N PRO A 363 1.20 -27.35 -4.41
CA PRO A 363 0.73 -28.45 -3.58
C PRO A 363 -0.30 -29.31 -4.30
N LEU A 364 -1.17 -28.74 -5.14
CA LEU A 364 -2.15 -29.51 -5.92
C LEU A 364 -1.48 -30.39 -6.95
N GLY A 365 -0.58 -29.82 -7.76
CA GLY A 365 0.20 -30.56 -8.74
C GLY A 365 1.02 -31.68 -8.10
N ARG A 366 1.66 -31.43 -6.96
CA ARG A 366 2.46 -32.44 -6.23
C ARG A 366 1.62 -33.55 -5.63
N SER A 367 0.43 -33.23 -5.10
CA SER A 367 -0.49 -34.25 -4.60
C SER A 367 -0.97 -35.16 -5.74
N CYS A 368 -1.23 -34.60 -6.93
CA CYS A 368 -1.59 -35.40 -8.11
C CYS A 368 -0.40 -36.27 -8.57
N PHE A 369 0.79 -35.68 -8.61
CA PHE A 369 2.00 -36.34 -9.10
C PHE A 369 2.47 -37.50 -8.21
N HIS A 370 2.22 -37.40 -6.90
CA HIS A 370 2.67 -38.36 -5.90
C HIS A 370 1.50 -39.03 -5.19
N ILE A 371 0.37 -39.23 -5.88
CA ILE A 371 -0.89 -39.67 -5.26
C ILE A 371 -0.76 -40.98 -4.48
N HIS A 372 -0.05 -41.97 -5.01
CA HIS A 372 0.22 -43.23 -4.32
C HIS A 372 1.07 -43.03 -3.06
N ALA A 373 2.06 -42.14 -3.10
CA ALA A 373 2.85 -41.79 -1.91
C ALA A 373 2.00 -41.04 -0.88
N CYS A 374 1.10 -40.16 -1.30
CA CYS A 374 0.13 -39.49 -0.44
C CYS A 374 -0.79 -40.49 0.27
N ILE A 375 -1.31 -41.51 -0.44
CA ILE A 375 -2.13 -42.58 0.13
C ILE A 375 -1.33 -43.37 1.18
N LYS A 376 -0.11 -43.82 0.84
CA LYS A 376 0.78 -44.53 1.78
C LYS A 376 1.10 -43.68 3.02
N THR A 377 1.34 -42.38 2.85
CA THR A 377 1.57 -41.46 3.98
C THR A 377 0.34 -41.33 4.85
N ALA A 378 -0.86 -41.15 4.28
CA ALA A 378 -2.08 -41.06 5.07
C ALA A 378 -2.38 -42.37 5.84
N LEU A 379 -2.11 -43.54 5.23
CA LEU A 379 -2.22 -44.84 5.90
C LEU A 379 -1.22 -44.96 7.06
N HIS A 380 0.00 -44.48 6.88
CA HIS A 380 0.99 -44.44 7.94
C HIS A 380 0.54 -43.53 9.09
N ILE A 381 0.06 -42.31 8.80
CA ILE A 381 -0.45 -41.39 9.82
C ILE A 381 -1.60 -42.03 10.61
N MET A 382 -2.55 -42.66 9.91
CA MET A 382 -3.70 -43.32 10.53
C MET A 382 -3.28 -44.44 11.50
N ARG A 383 -2.24 -45.21 11.16
CA ARG A 383 -1.76 -46.34 11.97
C ARG A 383 -0.82 -45.92 13.11
N ALA A 384 0.05 -44.94 12.84
CA ALA A 384 1.16 -44.59 13.73
C ALA A 384 0.80 -43.48 14.74
N ARG A 385 -0.30 -42.75 14.53
CA ARG A 385 -0.68 -41.61 15.39
C ARG A 385 -2.09 -41.77 15.96
N THR A 386 -2.30 -41.22 17.15
CA THR A 386 -3.59 -41.18 17.86
C THR A 386 -4.16 -39.76 18.00
N ASP A 387 -3.42 -38.75 17.54
CA ASP A 387 -3.83 -37.35 17.58
C ASP A 387 -4.83 -36.99 16.47
N ASP A 388 -5.25 -35.73 16.43
CA ASP A 388 -6.21 -35.22 15.44
C ASP A 388 -5.75 -35.41 13.98
N SER A 389 -4.44 -35.57 13.75
CA SER A 389 -3.90 -35.85 12.41
C SER A 389 -4.30 -37.23 11.89
N SER A 390 -4.45 -38.21 12.79
CA SER A 390 -4.95 -39.56 12.46
C SER A 390 -6.42 -39.53 12.02
N LYS A 391 -7.27 -38.80 12.75
CA LYS A 391 -8.69 -38.60 12.38
C LYS A 391 -8.82 -37.94 10.99
N ARG A 392 -8.01 -36.91 10.73
CA ARG A 392 -7.98 -36.21 9.43
C ARG A 392 -7.48 -37.10 8.29
N ALA A 393 -6.43 -37.89 8.52
CA ALA A 393 -5.91 -38.83 7.53
C ALA A 393 -6.94 -39.92 7.19
N LYS A 394 -7.64 -40.46 8.21
CA LYS A 394 -8.75 -41.41 8.03
C LYS A 394 -9.87 -40.79 7.20
N ALA A 395 -10.31 -39.58 7.54
CA ALA A 395 -11.34 -38.88 6.79
C ALA A 395 -10.94 -38.64 5.32
N TRP A 396 -9.69 -38.26 5.06
CA TRP A 396 -9.18 -38.07 3.70
C TRP A 396 -9.12 -39.38 2.91
N LEU A 397 -8.67 -40.48 3.53
CA LEU A 397 -8.62 -41.80 2.88
C LEU A 397 -10.03 -42.35 2.60
N SER A 398 -11.02 -42.13 3.48
CA SER A 398 -12.40 -42.54 3.21
C SER A 398 -13.06 -41.71 2.11
N TRP A 399 -12.58 -40.48 1.89
CA TRP A 399 -13.12 -39.55 0.93
C TRP A 399 -12.60 -39.76 -0.50
N ILE A 400 -11.32 -40.13 -0.66
CA ILE A 400 -10.67 -40.14 -1.98
C ILE A 400 -11.12 -41.31 -2.87
N ASN A 401 -11.29 -41.04 -4.17
CA ASN A 401 -11.62 -42.03 -5.20
C ASN A 401 -11.04 -41.62 -6.57
N SER A 402 -11.17 -42.48 -7.59
CA SER A 402 -10.63 -42.26 -8.94
C SER A 402 -11.16 -40.99 -9.61
N GLU A 403 -12.46 -40.68 -9.46
CA GLU A 403 -13.09 -39.47 -10.02
C GLU A 403 -12.48 -38.20 -9.43
N LYS A 404 -12.33 -38.15 -8.10
CA LYS A 404 -11.72 -37.02 -7.39
C LYS A 404 -10.25 -36.84 -7.73
N CYS A 405 -9.51 -37.94 -7.94
CA CYS A 405 -8.11 -37.89 -8.40
C CYS A 405 -8.00 -37.31 -9.82
N LEU A 406 -8.85 -37.77 -10.74
CA LEU A 406 -8.88 -37.27 -12.11
C LEU A 406 -9.26 -35.79 -12.16
N LEU A 407 -10.31 -35.40 -11.42
CA LEU A 407 -10.77 -34.02 -11.37
C LEU A 407 -9.73 -33.10 -10.69
N ALA A 408 -9.05 -33.56 -9.65
CA ALA A 408 -7.91 -32.84 -9.05
C ALA A 408 -6.77 -32.61 -10.06
N ALA A 409 -6.51 -33.57 -10.94
CA ALA A 409 -5.49 -33.44 -11.98
C ALA A 409 -5.89 -32.44 -13.08
N MET A 410 -7.16 -32.44 -13.50
CA MET A 410 -7.69 -31.41 -14.41
C MET A 410 -7.63 -30.01 -13.77
N MET A 411 -7.97 -29.89 -12.50
CA MET A 411 -7.82 -28.64 -11.73
C MET A 411 -6.34 -28.22 -11.61
N ALA A 412 -5.39 -29.16 -11.45
CA ALA A 412 -3.96 -28.87 -11.44
C ALA A 412 -3.49 -28.31 -12.78
N ASP A 413 -3.99 -28.85 -13.89
CA ASP A 413 -3.73 -28.33 -15.23
C ASP A 413 -4.31 -26.91 -15.42
N ALA A 414 -5.55 -26.68 -15.02
CA ALA A 414 -6.19 -25.36 -15.05
C ALA A 414 -5.44 -24.32 -14.18
N SER A 415 -4.97 -24.75 -13.01
CA SER A 415 -4.19 -23.95 -12.08
C SER A 415 -2.85 -23.50 -12.68
N ASP A 416 -2.12 -24.39 -13.36
CA ASP A 416 -0.85 -24.02 -13.99
C ASP A 416 -1.04 -23.11 -15.21
N GLN A 417 -2.13 -23.25 -15.98
CA GLN A 417 -2.44 -22.28 -17.04
C GLN A 417 -2.71 -20.89 -16.46
N SER A 418 -3.57 -20.80 -15.46
CA SER A 418 -3.93 -19.52 -14.83
C SER A 418 -2.75 -18.87 -14.11
N LEU A 419 -1.86 -19.68 -13.51
CA LEU A 419 -0.64 -19.19 -12.85
C LEU A 419 0.39 -18.67 -13.86
N GLN A 420 0.49 -19.25 -15.06
CA GLN A 420 1.35 -18.70 -16.11
C GLN A 420 0.87 -17.33 -16.54
N PHE A 421 -0.42 -17.20 -16.85
CA PHE A 421 -1.02 -15.91 -17.20
C PHE A 421 -0.82 -14.88 -16.08
N THR A 422 -1.02 -15.28 -14.83
CA THR A 422 -0.76 -14.42 -13.67
C THR A 422 0.71 -13.97 -13.59
N ARG A 423 1.68 -14.84 -13.88
CA ARG A 423 3.11 -14.47 -13.84
C ARG A 423 3.52 -13.51 -14.96
N ILE A 424 2.86 -13.57 -16.11
CA ILE A 424 3.07 -12.62 -17.20
C ILE A 424 2.61 -11.24 -16.76
N LEU A 425 1.43 -11.17 -16.12
CA LEU A 425 0.87 -9.94 -15.59
C LEU A 425 1.61 -9.42 -14.35
N ASP A 426 2.15 -10.29 -13.51
CA ASP A 426 2.92 -10.00 -12.27
C ASP A 426 4.35 -9.49 -12.57
N ASN A 427 4.43 -8.59 -13.54
CA ASN A 427 5.63 -7.88 -13.94
C ASN A 427 5.25 -6.44 -14.27
N GLU A 428 5.67 -5.49 -13.42
CA GLU A 428 5.49 -4.05 -13.63
C GLU A 428 5.98 -3.60 -15.03
N GLN A 429 7.03 -4.24 -15.58
CA GLN A 429 7.60 -3.92 -16.90
C GLN A 429 6.93 -4.62 -18.09
N MET A 430 5.88 -5.40 -17.85
CA MET A 430 5.10 -6.04 -18.90
C MET A 430 4.64 -5.02 -19.94
N ASP A 431 4.81 -5.36 -21.22
CA ASP A 431 4.44 -4.51 -22.34
C ASP A 431 2.92 -4.57 -22.54
N PRO A 432 2.17 -3.45 -22.39
CA PRO A 432 0.72 -3.44 -22.61
C PRO A 432 0.30 -3.96 -23.99
N ALA A 433 1.16 -3.86 -25.01
CA ALA A 433 0.85 -4.29 -26.36
C ALA A 433 0.60 -5.81 -26.47
N ILE A 434 1.20 -6.62 -25.61
CA ILE A 434 0.97 -8.07 -25.62
C ILE A 434 -0.20 -8.49 -24.72
N LEU A 435 -0.85 -7.57 -23.99
CA LEU A 435 -1.93 -7.92 -23.07
C LEU A 435 -3.07 -8.64 -23.77
N ALA A 436 -3.54 -8.09 -24.89
CA ALA A 436 -4.66 -8.66 -25.63
C ALA A 436 -4.35 -10.07 -26.14
N SER A 437 -3.16 -10.27 -26.73
CA SER A 437 -2.77 -11.58 -27.25
C SER A 437 -2.61 -12.62 -26.14
N GLU A 438 -2.08 -12.24 -24.98
CA GLU A 438 -1.94 -13.12 -23.81
C GLU A 438 -3.30 -13.49 -23.19
N VAL A 439 -4.24 -12.55 -23.11
CA VAL A 439 -5.62 -12.81 -22.65
C VAL A 439 -6.30 -13.82 -23.58
N HIS A 440 -6.23 -13.60 -24.90
CA HIS A 440 -6.82 -14.52 -25.88
C HIS A 440 -6.13 -15.89 -25.83
N SER A 441 -4.80 -15.93 -25.73
CA SER A 441 -4.04 -17.18 -25.65
C SER A 441 -4.40 -18.00 -24.42
N TYR A 442 -4.64 -17.34 -23.28
CA TYR A 442 -5.13 -17.99 -22.07
C TYR A 442 -6.51 -18.62 -22.28
N VAL A 443 -7.49 -17.86 -22.79
CA VAL A 443 -8.86 -18.36 -23.02
C VAL A 443 -8.87 -19.49 -24.05
N ALA A 444 -8.17 -19.32 -25.17
CA ALA A 444 -8.03 -20.37 -26.18
C ALA A 444 -7.42 -21.65 -25.59
N SER A 445 -6.43 -21.53 -24.71
CA SER A 445 -5.79 -22.68 -24.07
C SER A 445 -6.73 -23.42 -23.12
N ILE A 446 -7.47 -22.72 -22.26
CA ILE A 446 -8.39 -23.39 -21.33
C ILE A 446 -9.59 -24.01 -22.06
N THR A 447 -10.11 -23.35 -23.10
CA THR A 447 -11.21 -23.86 -23.93
C THR A 447 -10.76 -25.09 -24.72
N THR A 448 -9.55 -25.08 -25.27
CA THR A 448 -9.00 -26.24 -25.99
C THR A 448 -8.78 -27.43 -25.05
N LEU A 449 -8.25 -27.17 -23.85
CA LEU A 449 -7.94 -28.23 -22.89
C LEU A 449 -9.21 -28.88 -22.31
N PHE A 450 -10.22 -28.09 -21.96
CA PHE A 450 -11.36 -28.57 -21.15
C PHE A 450 -12.73 -28.42 -21.81
N GLY A 451 -12.82 -27.67 -22.91
CA GLY A 451 -14.04 -27.55 -23.72
C GLY A 451 -14.30 -28.82 -24.53
N ASP A 452 -14.98 -28.67 -25.67
CA ASP A 452 -15.45 -29.82 -26.45
C ASP A 452 -14.31 -30.68 -27.00
N GLN A 453 -13.16 -30.07 -27.29
CA GLN A 453 -11.99 -30.80 -27.78
C GLN A 453 -11.32 -31.69 -26.72
N ALA A 454 -11.58 -31.45 -25.42
CA ALA A 454 -11.09 -32.22 -24.28
C ALA A 454 -9.59 -32.61 -24.35
N LYS A 455 -8.74 -31.71 -24.89
CA LYS A 455 -7.32 -32.02 -25.15
C LYS A 455 -6.52 -32.31 -23.89
N CYS A 456 -7.01 -31.98 -22.69
CA CYS A 456 -6.37 -32.33 -21.42
C CYS A 456 -6.16 -33.85 -21.25
N LEU A 457 -6.96 -34.70 -21.92
CA LEU A 457 -6.84 -36.15 -21.86
C LEU A 457 -5.61 -36.67 -22.62
N THR A 458 -5.24 -36.01 -23.72
CA THR A 458 -4.19 -36.47 -24.66
C THR A 458 -2.92 -35.63 -24.59
N VAL A 459 -3.03 -34.34 -24.28
CA VAL A 459 -1.89 -33.42 -24.16
C VAL A 459 -1.15 -33.70 -22.87
N PHE A 460 0.18 -33.71 -22.94
CA PHE A 460 1.04 -33.96 -21.80
C PHE A 460 0.77 -32.96 -20.65
N GLY A 461 0.26 -33.44 -19.53
CA GLY A 461 -0.10 -32.64 -18.36
C GLY A 461 -0.38 -33.48 -17.11
N TYR A 462 -0.95 -32.88 -16.08
CA TYR A 462 -1.32 -33.60 -14.86
C TYR A 462 -2.43 -34.61 -15.13
N THR A 463 -3.41 -34.25 -15.96
CA THR A 463 -4.55 -35.10 -16.33
C THR A 463 -4.08 -36.37 -17.05
N SER A 464 -3.26 -36.24 -18.09
CA SER A 464 -2.72 -37.39 -18.83
C SER A 464 -1.86 -38.30 -17.94
N VAL A 465 -1.05 -37.73 -17.04
CA VAL A 465 -0.25 -38.51 -16.07
C VAL A 465 -1.13 -39.22 -15.04
N MET A 466 -2.20 -38.58 -14.57
CA MET A 466 -3.13 -39.18 -13.61
C MET A 466 -3.92 -40.33 -14.24
N LEU A 467 -4.36 -40.20 -15.50
CA LEU A 467 -5.02 -41.29 -16.23
C LEU A 467 -4.12 -42.53 -16.30
N GLU A 468 -2.84 -42.34 -16.60
CA GLU A 468 -1.86 -43.44 -16.60
C GLU A 468 -1.63 -44.00 -15.19
N THR A 469 -1.53 -43.14 -14.19
CA THR A 469 -1.34 -43.55 -12.79
C THR A 469 -2.51 -44.40 -12.29
N LEU A 470 -3.74 -44.03 -12.64
CA LEU A 470 -4.97 -44.73 -12.24
C LEU A 470 -5.18 -46.07 -12.94
N ARG A 471 -4.34 -46.45 -13.92
CA ARG A 471 -4.30 -47.82 -14.46
C ARG A 471 -3.70 -48.83 -13.47
N THR A 472 -2.98 -48.35 -12.46
CA THR A 472 -2.42 -49.19 -11.39
C THR A 472 -3.27 -49.06 -10.14
N PRO A 473 -4.20 -49.99 -9.85
CA PRO A 473 -5.10 -49.88 -8.71
C PRO A 473 -4.35 -49.99 -7.37
N VAL A 474 -4.78 -49.19 -6.39
CA VAL A 474 -4.34 -49.25 -4.99
C VAL A 474 -5.55 -49.50 -4.11
N ILE A 475 -5.44 -50.48 -3.22
CA ILE A 475 -6.51 -50.92 -2.32
C ILE A 475 -6.06 -50.79 -0.87
N TRP A 476 -6.97 -50.38 0.02
CA TRP A 476 -6.74 -50.39 1.46
C TRP A 476 -8.05 -50.59 2.21
N GLN A 477 -7.95 -50.90 3.51
CA GLN A 477 -9.10 -51.09 4.40
C GLN A 477 -9.09 -50.08 5.55
N ILE A 478 -10.28 -49.58 5.89
CA ILE A 478 -10.53 -48.72 7.05
C ILE A 478 -11.68 -49.36 7.83
N GLY A 479 -11.37 -50.00 8.95
CA GLY A 479 -12.34 -50.87 9.63
C GLY A 479 -12.74 -52.01 8.68
N ASN A 480 -14.05 -52.19 8.48
CA ASN A 480 -14.60 -53.25 7.62
C ASN A 480 -14.90 -52.78 6.18
N VAL A 481 -14.54 -51.53 5.84
CA VAL A 481 -14.81 -50.98 4.50
C VAL A 481 -13.53 -51.02 3.68
N THR A 482 -13.61 -51.66 2.50
CA THR A 482 -12.52 -51.68 1.51
C THR A 482 -12.66 -50.49 0.58
N HIS A 483 -11.58 -49.73 0.42
CA HIS A 483 -11.48 -48.58 -0.47
C HIS A 483 -10.48 -48.88 -1.59
N SER A 484 -10.70 -48.31 -2.76
CA SER A 484 -9.80 -48.43 -3.90
C SER A 484 -9.72 -47.14 -4.72
N VAL A 485 -8.56 -46.93 -5.33
CA VAL A 485 -8.30 -45.87 -6.31
C VAL A 485 -7.60 -46.51 -7.50
N GLY A 486 -8.05 -46.19 -8.71
CA GLY A 486 -7.57 -46.80 -9.96
C GLY A 486 -8.26 -48.13 -10.30
N LEU A 487 -8.15 -48.51 -11.57
CA LEU A 487 -8.75 -49.70 -12.18
C LEU A 487 -7.77 -50.18 -13.27
N SER A 488 -7.57 -51.49 -13.42
CA SER A 488 -6.64 -52.05 -14.43
C SER A 488 -6.99 -51.64 -15.86
N GLY A 489 -8.29 -51.47 -16.17
CA GLY A 489 -8.78 -50.96 -17.46
C GLY A 489 -8.71 -49.44 -17.62
N GLY A 490 -8.24 -48.70 -16.61
CA GLY A 490 -8.28 -47.24 -16.56
C GLY A 490 -9.61 -46.67 -16.03
N VAL A 491 -9.73 -45.34 -16.05
CA VAL A 491 -10.93 -44.65 -15.56
C VAL A 491 -12.08 -44.80 -16.57
N PRO A 492 -13.30 -45.20 -16.16
CA PRO A 492 -14.43 -45.34 -17.08
C PRO A 492 -14.80 -44.03 -17.78
N ASP A 493 -15.20 -44.11 -19.05
CA ASP A 493 -15.54 -42.94 -19.86
C ASP A 493 -16.68 -42.10 -19.26
N ALA A 494 -17.69 -42.74 -18.66
CA ALA A 494 -18.76 -42.01 -17.97
C ALA A 494 -18.23 -41.11 -16.85
N THR A 495 -17.19 -41.54 -16.13
CA THR A 495 -16.53 -40.74 -15.10
C THR A 495 -15.69 -39.62 -15.71
N ILE A 496 -14.99 -39.89 -16.82
CA ILE A 496 -14.26 -38.87 -17.57
C ILE A 496 -15.20 -37.76 -18.05
N GLN A 497 -16.37 -38.13 -18.59
CA GLN A 497 -17.36 -37.16 -19.06
C GLN A 497 -17.95 -36.31 -17.92
N ARG A 498 -18.25 -36.89 -16.75
CA ARG A 498 -18.67 -36.11 -15.56
C ARG A 498 -17.60 -35.11 -15.12
N CYS A 499 -16.33 -35.50 -15.12
CA CYS A 499 -15.22 -34.60 -14.80
C CYS A 499 -15.10 -33.46 -15.84
N LEU A 500 -15.18 -33.79 -17.13
CA LEU A 500 -15.12 -32.80 -18.21
C LEU A 500 -16.29 -31.83 -18.16
N ASP A 501 -17.51 -32.30 -17.89
CA ASP A 501 -18.70 -31.47 -17.76
C ASP A 501 -18.56 -30.38 -16.67
N ARG A 502 -17.98 -30.75 -15.52
CA ARG A 502 -17.59 -29.78 -14.48
C ARG A 502 -16.52 -28.81 -14.93
N MET A 503 -15.50 -29.30 -15.63
CA MET A 503 -14.45 -28.43 -16.17
C MET A 503 -14.95 -27.50 -17.27
N ARG A 504 -15.99 -27.87 -18.04
CA ARG A 504 -16.69 -26.99 -18.99
C ARG A 504 -17.44 -25.87 -18.25
N SER A 505 -18.11 -26.19 -17.14
CA SER A 505 -18.71 -25.18 -16.25
C SER A 505 -17.65 -24.20 -15.71
N TRP A 506 -16.48 -24.73 -15.35
CA TRP A 506 -15.32 -23.92 -14.94
C TRP A 506 -14.82 -23.00 -16.07
N VAL A 507 -14.68 -23.50 -17.32
CA VAL A 507 -14.24 -22.68 -18.47
C VAL A 507 -15.22 -21.55 -18.74
N LEU A 508 -16.53 -21.79 -18.68
CA LEU A 508 -17.55 -20.76 -18.86
C LEU A 508 -17.41 -19.64 -17.83
N LEU A 509 -17.29 -19.98 -16.54
CA LEU A 509 -17.08 -18.98 -15.50
C LEU A 509 -15.72 -18.28 -15.61
N ALA A 510 -14.65 -19.00 -15.93
CA ALA A 510 -13.32 -18.41 -16.12
C ALA A 510 -13.34 -17.40 -17.28
N THR A 511 -14.00 -17.71 -18.39
CA THR A 511 -14.16 -16.83 -19.55
C THR A 511 -14.99 -15.59 -19.20
N ALA A 512 -16.08 -15.76 -18.44
CA ALA A 512 -16.88 -14.64 -17.92
C ALA A 512 -16.07 -13.72 -16.97
N ILE A 513 -15.19 -14.29 -16.15
CA ILE A 513 -14.26 -13.51 -15.30
C ILE A 513 -13.23 -12.78 -16.17
N VAL A 514 -12.66 -13.44 -17.20
CA VAL A 514 -11.75 -12.77 -18.13
C VAL A 514 -12.43 -11.56 -18.76
N ALA A 515 -13.65 -11.70 -19.26
CA ALA A 515 -14.39 -10.59 -19.86
C ALA A 515 -14.62 -9.42 -18.88
N SER A 516 -14.90 -9.70 -17.59
CA SER A 516 -15.17 -8.65 -16.59
C SER A 516 -13.90 -8.00 -16.00
N GLU A 517 -12.77 -8.72 -15.99
CA GLU A 517 -11.48 -8.26 -15.46
C GLU A 517 -10.56 -7.66 -16.54
N PHE A 518 -10.72 -8.11 -17.78
CA PHE A 518 -10.01 -7.67 -18.98
C PHE A 518 -10.98 -7.30 -20.11
N PRO A 519 -11.96 -6.39 -19.89
CA PRO A 519 -12.92 -6.02 -20.93
C PRO A 519 -12.25 -5.55 -22.22
N SER A 520 -12.78 -5.99 -23.36
CA SER A 520 -12.30 -5.61 -24.69
C SER A 520 -12.35 -4.10 -24.95
N PHE A 521 -13.24 -3.37 -24.27
CA PHE A 521 -13.37 -1.92 -24.39
C PHE A 521 -12.35 -1.11 -23.57
N GLU A 522 -11.49 -1.74 -22.78
CA GLU A 522 -10.43 -1.02 -22.07
C GLU A 522 -9.31 -0.60 -23.02
N VAL A 523 -8.78 0.63 -22.85
CA VAL A 523 -7.64 1.13 -23.66
C VAL A 523 -6.41 0.22 -23.60
N ALA A 524 -6.24 -0.52 -22.49
CA ALA A 524 -5.14 -1.47 -22.33
C ALA A 524 -5.16 -2.57 -23.42
N GLN A 525 -6.35 -2.96 -23.89
CA GLN A 525 -6.50 -3.92 -24.98
C GLN A 525 -6.15 -3.30 -26.33
N ALA A 526 -6.47 -2.02 -26.53
CA ALA A 526 -6.22 -1.30 -27.78
C ALA A 526 -4.72 -1.11 -28.07
N PHE A 527 -3.85 -1.14 -27.05
CA PHE A 527 -2.40 -1.05 -27.27
C PHE A 527 -1.79 -2.21 -28.05
N SER A 528 -2.56 -3.27 -28.35
CA SER A 528 -2.13 -4.36 -29.24
C SER A 528 -1.71 -3.89 -30.63
N VAL A 529 -2.19 -2.74 -31.10
CA VAL A 529 -1.74 -2.12 -32.37
C VAL A 529 -0.26 -1.72 -32.38
N PHE A 530 0.37 -1.67 -31.20
CA PHE A 530 1.80 -1.38 -31.06
C PHE A 530 2.65 -2.65 -30.88
N ASP A 531 2.05 -3.85 -30.92
CA ASP A 531 2.80 -5.11 -30.96
C ASP A 531 3.43 -5.29 -32.34
N LEU A 532 4.76 -5.34 -32.42
CA LEU A 532 5.51 -5.54 -33.66
C LEU A 532 5.78 -7.02 -33.96
N GLN A 533 5.53 -7.93 -33.02
CA GLN A 533 5.79 -9.37 -33.18
C GLN A 533 4.61 -10.06 -33.87
N SER A 534 3.41 -9.79 -33.38
CA SER A 534 2.18 -10.19 -34.06
C SER A 534 2.02 -9.34 -35.32
N GLY A 535 1.50 -9.89 -36.41
CA GLY A 535 1.20 -9.09 -37.62
C GLY A 535 0.25 -7.92 -37.33
N PRO A 536 -0.08 -7.07 -38.34
CA PRO A 536 -1.01 -5.97 -38.14
C PRO A 536 -2.31 -6.47 -37.49
N ASP A 537 -2.76 -5.76 -36.46
CA ASP A 537 -3.96 -6.12 -35.72
C ASP A 537 -5.17 -6.09 -36.67
N ALA A 538 -5.97 -7.16 -36.66
CA ALA A 538 -7.19 -7.25 -37.47
C ALA A 538 -8.19 -6.13 -37.13
N ASN A 539 -8.15 -5.63 -35.89
CA ASN A 539 -9.01 -4.55 -35.40
C ASN A 539 -8.23 -3.23 -35.21
N ALA A 540 -7.13 -3.04 -35.96
CA ALA A 540 -6.26 -1.87 -35.79
C ALA A 540 -7.01 -0.54 -35.82
N ASP A 541 -7.97 -0.39 -36.73
CA ASP A 541 -8.76 0.84 -36.86
C ASP A 541 -9.55 1.16 -35.59
N ILE A 542 -10.27 0.17 -35.05
CA ILE A 542 -11.06 0.29 -33.81
C ILE A 542 -10.16 0.66 -32.62
N HIS A 543 -8.99 0.02 -32.55
CA HIS A 543 -8.04 0.25 -31.46
C HIS A 543 -7.36 1.63 -31.56
N LEU A 544 -6.99 2.06 -32.76
CA LEU A 544 -6.42 3.39 -33.02
C LEU A 544 -7.44 4.48 -32.70
N GLU A 545 -8.70 4.31 -33.09
CA GLU A 545 -9.79 5.22 -32.76
C GLU A 545 -9.97 5.35 -31.24
N ARG A 546 -9.98 4.23 -30.51
CA ARG A 546 -10.07 4.25 -29.04
C ARG A 546 -8.89 4.99 -28.41
N ILE A 547 -7.66 4.70 -28.86
CA ILE A 547 -6.46 5.40 -28.38
C ILE A 547 -6.57 6.90 -28.66
N ALA A 548 -7.09 7.29 -29.82
CA ALA A 548 -7.26 8.68 -30.20
C ALA A 548 -8.26 9.41 -29.29
N ILE A 549 -9.46 8.85 -29.09
CA ILE A 549 -10.51 9.41 -28.21
C ILE A 549 -9.96 9.66 -26.81
N VAL A 550 -9.42 8.59 -26.22
CA VAL A 550 -8.90 8.60 -24.85
C VAL A 550 -7.70 9.56 -24.70
N SER A 551 -6.89 9.68 -25.74
CA SER A 551 -5.70 10.53 -25.72
C SER A 551 -6.00 11.98 -26.08
N GLY A 552 -7.20 12.28 -26.59
CA GLY A 552 -7.55 13.59 -27.16
C GLY A 552 -6.76 13.90 -28.44
N LEU A 553 -6.60 12.89 -29.30
CA LEU A 553 -5.85 12.97 -30.57
C LEU A 553 -6.80 12.87 -31.77
N GLU A 554 -6.34 13.34 -32.93
CA GLU A 554 -7.09 13.22 -34.18
C GLU A 554 -6.91 11.80 -34.76
N ALA A 555 -8.02 11.08 -34.92
CA ALA A 555 -8.03 9.65 -35.22
C ALA A 555 -7.48 9.33 -36.63
N ASN A 556 -7.82 10.16 -37.64
CA ASN A 556 -7.39 9.90 -39.02
C ASN A 556 -5.89 10.12 -39.19
N ALA A 557 -5.33 11.16 -38.57
CA ALA A 557 -3.91 11.45 -38.52
C ALA A 557 -3.17 10.36 -37.76
N LEU A 558 -3.69 9.91 -36.60
CA LEU A 558 -3.08 8.80 -35.88
C LEU A 558 -3.01 7.54 -36.75
N LYS A 559 -4.10 7.21 -37.44
CA LYS A 559 -4.16 6.07 -38.36
C LYS A 559 -3.18 6.20 -39.53
N ALA A 560 -3.18 7.33 -40.22
CA ALA A 560 -2.28 7.60 -41.34
C ALA A 560 -0.80 7.50 -40.92
N GLN A 561 -0.44 8.12 -39.79
CA GLN A 561 0.92 8.07 -39.26
C GLN A 561 1.30 6.64 -38.81
N TRP A 562 0.38 5.90 -38.18
CA TRP A 562 0.63 4.51 -37.81
C TRP A 562 0.89 3.63 -39.04
N GLN A 563 0.09 3.76 -40.10
CA GLN A 563 0.24 2.98 -41.34
C GLN A 563 1.58 3.23 -42.03
N ASP A 564 2.10 4.46 -41.98
CA ASP A 564 3.40 4.81 -42.54
C ASP A 564 4.58 4.28 -41.68
N ILE A 565 4.50 4.38 -40.35
CA ILE A 565 5.63 4.04 -39.47
C ILE A 565 5.67 2.57 -39.09
N PHE A 566 4.52 1.91 -38.92
CA PHE A 566 4.43 0.53 -38.43
C PHE A 566 5.31 -0.46 -39.21
N PRO A 567 5.30 -0.49 -40.56
CA PRO A 567 6.15 -1.40 -41.33
C PRO A 567 7.65 -1.20 -41.04
N ARG A 568 8.08 0.04 -40.82
CA ARG A 568 9.47 0.41 -40.54
C ARG A 568 9.88 -0.03 -39.13
N ALA A 569 9.02 0.21 -38.14
CA ALA A 569 9.24 -0.24 -36.77
C ALA A 569 9.32 -1.77 -36.70
N ARG A 570 8.42 -2.47 -37.41
CA ARG A 570 8.41 -3.93 -37.49
C ARG A 570 9.68 -4.50 -38.13
N MET A 571 10.15 -3.89 -39.22
CA MET A 571 11.42 -4.28 -39.84
C MET A 571 12.59 -4.15 -38.86
N ILE A 572 12.66 -3.06 -38.09
CA ILE A 572 13.71 -2.85 -37.07
C ILE A 572 13.62 -3.91 -35.96
N ALA A 573 12.41 -4.26 -35.53
CA ALA A 573 12.20 -5.32 -34.54
C ALA A 573 12.67 -6.69 -35.08
N ALA A 574 12.31 -7.03 -36.32
CA ALA A 574 12.68 -8.30 -36.97
C ALA A 574 14.19 -8.46 -37.19
N GLN A 575 14.93 -7.35 -37.40
CA GLN A 575 16.38 -7.36 -37.57
C GLN A 575 17.14 -7.64 -36.26
N ARG A 576 16.50 -7.56 -35.10
CA ARG A 576 17.13 -7.79 -33.79
C ARG A 576 16.80 -9.19 -33.28
N LYS A 577 17.56 -10.20 -33.70
CA LYS A 577 17.36 -11.61 -33.29
C LYS A 577 17.66 -11.89 -31.81
N ASP A 578 18.49 -11.06 -31.15
CA ASP A 578 18.90 -11.20 -29.74
C ASP A 578 18.34 -10.10 -28.82
N ALA A 579 17.15 -9.57 -29.14
CA ALA A 579 16.69 -8.31 -28.55
C ALA A 579 16.33 -8.43 -27.05
N PRO A 580 16.67 -7.41 -26.22
CA PRO A 580 16.32 -7.35 -24.80
C PRO A 580 14.80 -7.26 -24.57
N GLN A 581 14.38 -7.38 -23.30
CA GLN A 581 12.96 -7.40 -22.89
C GLN A 581 12.14 -6.17 -23.36
N ASP A 582 12.79 -5.04 -23.70
CA ASP A 582 12.18 -3.81 -24.23
C ASP A 582 12.31 -3.65 -25.77
N ALA A 583 12.60 -4.73 -26.51
CA ALA A 583 12.81 -4.73 -27.95
C ALA A 583 11.71 -4.00 -28.76
N ASN A 584 10.45 -4.22 -28.38
CA ASN A 584 9.28 -3.64 -29.05
C ASN A 584 9.27 -2.11 -28.94
N LYS A 585 9.42 -1.60 -27.71
CA LYS A 585 9.45 -0.17 -27.39
C LYS A 585 10.67 0.52 -28.02
N ASP A 586 11.83 -0.14 -27.98
CA ASP A 586 13.05 0.34 -28.59
C ASP A 586 12.95 0.43 -30.12
N ALA A 587 12.27 -0.52 -30.77
CA ALA A 587 12.06 -0.51 -32.21
C ALA A 587 11.21 0.69 -32.65
N TRP A 588 10.11 0.98 -31.96
CA TRP A 588 9.32 2.20 -32.17
C TRP A 588 10.14 3.48 -32.01
N ARG A 589 10.92 3.57 -30.91
CA ARG A 589 11.80 4.73 -30.66
C ARG A 589 12.83 4.90 -31.78
N THR A 590 13.45 3.82 -32.21
CA THR A 590 14.47 3.83 -33.25
C THR A 590 13.87 4.22 -34.60
N ALA A 591 12.69 3.70 -34.95
CA ALA A 591 11.98 4.05 -36.18
C ALA A 591 11.70 5.55 -36.26
N LEU A 592 11.12 6.11 -35.19
CA LEU A 592 10.82 7.53 -35.13
C LEU A 592 12.07 8.39 -35.13
N SER A 593 13.12 8.00 -34.40
CA SER A 593 14.39 8.72 -34.39
C SER A 593 15.03 8.79 -35.78
N ARG A 594 15.00 7.70 -36.56
CA ARG A 594 15.52 7.66 -37.95
C ARG A 594 14.74 8.55 -38.91
N ILE A 595 13.43 8.69 -38.73
CA ILE A 595 12.61 9.55 -39.59
C ILE A 595 12.83 11.03 -39.26
N ASN A 596 12.96 11.32 -37.98
CA ASN A 596 13.10 12.70 -37.50
C ASN A 596 14.55 13.21 -37.56
N SER A 597 15.53 12.39 -37.94
CA SER A 597 16.92 12.83 -38.11
C SER A 597 17.10 13.78 -39.30
N HIS A 598 16.23 13.71 -40.30
CA HIS A 598 16.29 14.57 -41.49
C HIS A 598 15.01 15.38 -41.65
N ARG A 599 15.15 16.72 -41.70
CA ARG A 599 14.02 17.66 -41.75
C ARG A 599 13.06 17.40 -42.92
N ILE A 600 13.60 17.05 -44.10
CA ILE A 600 12.80 16.79 -45.31
C ILE A 600 11.97 15.51 -45.10
N THR A 601 12.61 14.43 -44.66
CA THR A 601 11.95 13.16 -44.35
C THR A 601 10.88 13.34 -43.28
N ALA A 602 11.16 14.09 -42.20
CA ALA A 602 10.20 14.37 -41.13
C ALA A 602 8.98 15.17 -41.61
N LYS A 603 9.15 16.02 -42.62
CA LYS A 603 8.04 16.77 -43.24
C LYS A 603 7.16 15.88 -44.12
N CYS A 604 7.76 14.94 -44.85
CA CYS A 604 7.03 13.97 -45.68
C CYS A 604 6.37 12.85 -44.87
N HIS A 605 6.91 12.55 -43.70
CA HIS A 605 6.46 11.48 -42.79
C HIS A 605 6.15 12.08 -41.41
N PRO A 606 5.00 12.77 -41.25
CA PRO A 606 4.61 13.36 -39.97
C PRO A 606 4.45 12.27 -38.91
N THR A 607 4.87 12.55 -37.66
CA THR A 607 4.88 11.55 -36.56
C THR A 607 4.43 12.10 -35.21
N ASP A 608 3.93 13.33 -35.18
CA ASP A 608 3.55 14.05 -33.97
C ASP A 608 2.39 13.40 -33.21
N VAL A 609 1.32 13.00 -33.91
CA VAL A 609 0.13 12.36 -33.33
C VAL A 609 0.46 10.94 -32.86
N LEU A 610 1.17 10.17 -33.69
CA LEU A 610 1.63 8.82 -33.33
C LEU A 610 2.58 8.87 -32.12
N ARG A 611 3.49 9.85 -32.06
CA ARG A 611 4.39 10.02 -30.90
C ARG A 611 3.61 10.34 -29.63
N ALA A 612 2.54 11.14 -29.72
CA ALA A 612 1.66 11.41 -28.58
C ALA A 612 0.97 10.12 -28.08
N ALA A 613 0.46 9.29 -28.98
CA ALA A 613 -0.13 7.99 -28.66
C ALA A 613 0.90 7.03 -28.02
N LEU A 614 2.11 6.95 -28.58
CA LEU A 614 3.19 6.10 -28.05
C LEU A 614 3.65 6.54 -26.65
N ARG A 615 3.59 7.83 -26.32
CA ARG A 615 3.87 8.31 -24.94
C ARG A 615 2.89 7.73 -23.93
N GLN A 616 1.60 7.71 -24.27
CA GLN A 616 0.56 7.13 -23.40
C GLN A 616 0.76 5.63 -23.25
N TYR A 617 1.00 4.94 -24.36
CA TYR A 617 1.32 3.51 -24.38
C TYR A 617 2.54 3.17 -23.49
N LEU A 618 3.65 3.88 -23.65
CA LEU A 618 4.87 3.63 -22.88
C LEU A 618 4.72 3.98 -21.40
N ALA A 619 3.90 4.97 -21.07
CA ALA A 619 3.62 5.32 -19.68
C ALA A 619 2.72 4.27 -19.04
N PHE A 620 1.78 3.69 -19.79
CA PHE A 620 0.77 2.79 -19.27
C PHE A 620 1.39 1.57 -18.58
N GLY A 621 0.89 1.23 -17.40
CA GLY A 621 1.31 0.07 -16.63
C GLY A 621 0.10 -0.69 -16.12
N VAL A 622 0.19 -2.02 -16.13
CA VAL A 622 -0.94 -2.91 -15.81
C VAL A 622 -0.82 -3.56 -14.43
N SER A 623 0.32 -3.36 -13.74
CA SER A 623 0.68 -4.10 -12.54
C SER A 623 1.33 -3.23 -11.48
N THR A 624 0.94 -3.42 -10.22
CA THR A 624 1.59 -2.88 -9.02
C THR A 624 2.63 -3.84 -8.43
N SER A 625 3.03 -4.90 -9.16
CA SER A 625 3.96 -5.92 -8.65
C SER A 625 5.30 -5.34 -8.19
N GLY A 626 5.77 -4.24 -8.80
CA GLY A 626 6.98 -3.55 -8.37
C GLY A 626 6.83 -2.92 -6.99
N VAL A 627 5.62 -2.48 -6.62
CA VAL A 627 5.30 -1.98 -5.27
C VAL A 627 5.25 -3.14 -4.27
N GLU A 628 4.59 -4.26 -4.60
CA GLU A 628 4.59 -5.47 -3.76
C GLU A 628 6.04 -5.96 -3.50
N GLN A 629 6.85 -6.01 -4.55
CA GLN A 629 8.26 -6.39 -4.48
C GLN A 629 9.07 -5.37 -3.67
N ALA A 630 8.78 -4.07 -3.78
CA ALA A 630 9.39 -3.03 -2.97
C ALA A 630 9.09 -3.22 -1.48
N PHE A 631 7.87 -3.57 -1.09
CA PHE A 631 7.57 -3.93 0.30
C PHE A 631 8.36 -5.14 0.78
N SER A 632 8.48 -6.19 -0.04
CA SER A 632 9.26 -7.39 0.31
C SER A 632 10.75 -7.11 0.42
N LYS A 633 11.33 -6.37 -0.53
CA LYS A 633 12.74 -5.94 -0.50
C LYS A 633 13.00 -4.95 0.64
N GLY A 634 12.04 -4.08 0.94
CA GLY A 634 12.06 -3.15 2.04
C GLY A 634 12.10 -3.85 3.39
N ALA A 635 11.24 -4.86 3.60
CA ALA A 635 11.25 -5.67 4.82
C ALA A 635 12.58 -6.44 5.01
N TRP A 636 13.25 -6.79 3.91
CA TRP A 636 14.56 -7.44 3.95
C TRP A 636 15.72 -6.45 4.23
N SER A 637 15.75 -5.30 3.54
CA SER A 637 16.82 -4.30 3.65
C SER A 637 16.67 -3.37 4.88
N PHE A 638 15.44 -3.15 5.34
CA PHE A 638 15.10 -2.36 6.51
C PHE A 638 14.22 -3.19 7.45
N THR A 639 14.86 -4.03 8.26
CA THR A 639 14.18 -5.08 9.04
C THR A 639 13.19 -4.54 10.08
N ASN A 640 12.17 -5.34 10.41
CA ASN A 640 11.17 -5.02 11.43
C ASN A 640 11.76 -4.71 12.84
N ARG A 641 13.01 -5.10 13.11
CA ARG A 641 13.70 -4.75 14.37
C ARG A 641 14.09 -3.28 14.44
N ARG A 642 14.06 -2.56 13.31
CA ARG A 642 14.35 -1.12 13.19
C ARG A 642 13.10 -0.24 13.19
N LEU A 643 11.91 -0.80 13.46
CA LEU A 643 10.61 -0.10 13.40
C LEU A 643 10.44 1.06 14.40
N ARG A 644 11.34 1.21 15.37
CA ARG A 644 11.41 2.41 16.23
C ARG A 644 12.17 3.58 15.57
N SER A 645 12.58 3.44 14.30
CA SER A 645 13.22 4.51 13.53
C SER A 645 12.19 5.53 13.03
N HIS A 646 12.62 6.79 12.91
CA HIS A 646 11.81 7.86 12.32
C HIS A 646 11.41 7.53 10.89
N ALA A 647 10.21 7.94 10.48
CA ALA A 647 9.67 7.67 9.14
C ALA A 647 10.57 8.20 8.02
N THR A 648 11.22 9.35 8.23
CA THR A 648 12.18 9.94 7.29
C THR A 648 13.42 9.05 7.09
N THR A 649 13.91 8.42 8.16
CA THR A 649 15.04 7.48 8.11
C THR A 649 14.70 6.20 7.36
N GLU A 650 13.50 5.66 7.60
CA GLU A 650 12.97 4.52 6.85
C GLU A 650 12.88 4.86 5.35
N GLU A 651 12.29 6.00 4.99
CA GLU A 651 12.09 6.42 3.61
C GLU A 651 13.40 6.59 2.83
N PHE A 652 14.41 7.29 3.36
CA PHE A 652 15.66 7.48 2.62
C PHE A 652 16.49 6.19 2.51
N CYS A 653 16.42 5.30 3.51
CA CYS A 653 17.06 3.98 3.43
C CYS A 653 16.41 3.11 2.36
N LEU A 654 15.07 3.10 2.31
CA LEU A 654 14.31 2.38 1.29
C LEU A 654 14.58 2.95 -0.11
N LYS A 655 14.64 4.26 -0.25
CA LYS A 655 14.97 4.91 -1.53
C LYS A 655 16.34 4.45 -2.06
N ALA A 656 17.35 4.42 -1.20
CA ALA A 656 18.66 3.88 -1.57
C ALA A 656 18.59 2.38 -1.91
N SER A 657 17.95 1.55 -1.08
CA SER A 657 17.95 0.10 -1.27
C SER A 657 17.12 -0.41 -2.45
N LEU A 658 16.03 0.28 -2.77
CA LEU A 658 15.12 -0.12 -3.83
C LEU A 658 15.61 0.32 -5.21
N ASP A 659 16.21 1.51 -5.30
CA ASP A 659 16.47 2.13 -6.60
C ASP A 659 17.95 2.08 -7.03
N LEU A 660 18.93 1.94 -6.12
CA LEU A 660 20.36 1.81 -6.48
C LEU A 660 20.64 0.76 -7.59
N PRO A 661 20.03 -0.44 -7.57
CA PRO A 661 20.26 -1.44 -8.63
C PRO A 661 19.84 -1.01 -10.04
N HIS A 662 19.04 0.06 -10.16
CA HIS A 662 18.48 0.56 -11.41
C HIS A 662 19.23 1.79 -11.96
N HIS A 663 20.29 2.26 -11.28
CA HIS A 663 21.07 3.42 -11.69
C HIS A 663 22.54 3.08 -11.88
N ASP A 664 23.21 3.89 -12.71
CA ASP A 664 24.66 3.85 -12.83
C ASP A 664 25.31 4.20 -11.47
N LYS A 665 26.04 3.22 -10.91
CA LYS A 665 26.71 3.33 -9.60
C LYS A 665 27.65 4.53 -9.56
N GLN A 666 28.44 4.76 -10.60
CA GLN A 666 29.42 5.85 -10.64
C GLN A 666 28.73 7.21 -10.71
N ALA A 667 27.67 7.34 -11.51
CA ALA A 667 26.89 8.57 -11.62
C ALA A 667 26.21 8.93 -10.29
N VAL A 668 25.62 7.95 -9.60
CA VAL A 668 24.99 8.16 -8.29
C VAL A 668 26.02 8.56 -7.24
N VAL A 669 27.18 7.89 -7.17
CA VAL A 669 28.25 8.23 -6.23
C VAL A 669 28.79 9.64 -6.49
N GLY A 670 29.00 10.01 -7.76
CA GLY A 670 29.44 11.36 -8.13
C GLY A 670 28.43 12.45 -7.72
N LEU A 671 27.13 12.19 -7.82
CA LEU A 671 26.08 13.09 -7.33
C LEU A 671 26.00 13.10 -5.79
N ALA A 672 26.13 11.95 -5.14
CA ALA A 672 26.08 11.84 -3.68
C ALA A 672 27.23 12.61 -3.02
N ARG A 673 28.43 12.59 -3.62
CA ARG A 673 29.57 13.41 -3.18
C ARG A 673 29.28 14.92 -3.30
N ARG A 674 28.57 15.35 -4.35
CA ARG A 674 28.12 16.75 -4.49
C ARG A 674 27.06 17.12 -3.44
N VAL A 675 26.11 16.24 -3.16
CA VAL A 675 25.13 16.45 -2.07
C VAL A 675 25.83 16.55 -0.72
N TRP A 676 26.81 15.68 -0.45
CA TRP A 676 27.59 15.74 0.78
C TRP A 676 28.31 17.08 0.92
N ALA A 677 29.01 17.52 -0.13
CA ALA A 677 29.74 18.78 -0.13
C ALA A 677 28.83 19.98 0.14
N ALA A 678 27.60 19.95 -0.37
CA ALA A 678 26.60 21.00 -0.16
C ALA A 678 25.98 21.02 1.25
N CYS A 679 26.10 19.93 2.03
CA CYS A 679 25.37 19.75 3.28
C CYS A 679 26.25 19.56 4.53
N TYR A 680 27.42 18.90 4.45
CA TYR A 680 28.07 18.32 5.64
C TYR A 680 29.57 18.62 5.84
N GLY A 681 30.26 19.25 4.87
CA GLY A 681 31.69 19.59 5.02
C GLY A 681 32.64 18.38 5.17
N ALA A 682 33.93 18.65 5.42
CA ALA A 682 35.02 17.65 5.34
C ALA A 682 35.01 16.63 6.50
N PRO A 683 34.89 15.31 6.22
CA PRO A 683 34.99 14.27 7.24
C PRO A 683 36.44 13.80 7.46
N ARG A 684 36.73 13.31 8.68
CA ARG A 684 38.01 12.67 9.02
C ARG A 684 38.09 11.23 8.50
N THR A 685 39.31 10.83 8.13
CA THR A 685 39.69 9.54 7.51
C THR A 685 39.99 8.45 8.55
N ALA A 686 39.64 7.21 8.22
CA ALA A 686 40.17 6.01 8.88
C ALA A 686 40.24 4.85 7.86
N THR A 687 41.28 4.02 8.01
CA THR A 687 41.75 3.04 7.02
C THR A 687 41.65 1.59 7.54
N ARG A 688 41.10 0.68 6.71
CA ARG A 688 41.58 -0.68 6.35
C ARG A 688 40.43 -1.69 6.07
N PRO A 689 40.51 -2.51 4.99
CA PRO A 689 39.51 -3.54 4.64
C PRO A 689 39.90 -4.96 5.11
N ARG A 690 38.93 -5.90 5.09
CA ARG A 690 39.10 -7.35 5.39
C ARG A 690 38.69 -8.19 4.17
N ILE A 691 39.54 -9.16 3.82
CA ILE A 691 39.41 -10.23 2.80
C ILE A 691 38.49 -11.32 3.42
N ASP A 692 37.57 -12.08 2.79
CA ASP A 692 37.43 -12.70 1.47
C ASP A 692 35.93 -13.06 1.19
N LYS A 693 35.47 -13.08 -0.08
CA LYS A 693 34.11 -13.56 -0.44
C LYS A 693 33.99 -14.00 -1.91
N GLY A 694 33.59 -15.26 -2.16
CA GLY A 694 32.94 -15.67 -3.42
C GLY A 694 33.37 -17.03 -4.02
N VAL A 695 32.49 -18.04 -3.97
CA VAL A 695 32.46 -19.16 -4.95
C VAL A 695 31.02 -19.60 -5.21
N LYS A 696 30.61 -19.71 -6.48
CA LYS A 696 29.34 -20.32 -6.94
C LYS A 696 29.59 -21.79 -7.32
N ARG A 697 28.63 -22.69 -7.03
CA ARG A 697 28.63 -24.08 -7.52
C ARG A 697 27.84 -24.25 -8.81
N SER A 698 28.38 -25.07 -9.71
CA SER A 698 27.77 -25.60 -10.94
C SER A 698 26.68 -26.64 -10.64
N ARG A 699 25.72 -26.81 -11.56
CA ARG A 699 24.71 -27.89 -11.55
C ARG A 699 24.86 -28.72 -12.83
N ASP A 700 24.99 -30.03 -12.64
CA ASP A 700 25.08 -31.02 -13.71
C ASP A 700 23.77 -31.20 -14.48
N ILE A 701 23.93 -31.47 -15.78
CA ILE A 701 22.88 -31.83 -16.73
C ILE A 701 22.97 -33.35 -16.92
N GLY A 702 21.90 -34.07 -16.59
CA GLY A 702 21.79 -35.50 -16.88
C GLY A 702 20.99 -35.75 -18.16
N GLU A 703 21.47 -36.69 -18.97
CA GLU A 703 20.80 -37.29 -20.13
C GLU A 703 19.72 -38.33 -19.73
N ASP A 704 19.04 -38.84 -20.75
CA ASP A 704 17.92 -39.80 -20.79
C ASP A 704 16.51 -39.24 -20.64
N GLY A 705 15.66 -39.60 -21.62
CA GLY A 705 14.28 -39.15 -21.90
C GLY A 705 13.20 -39.29 -20.82
N GLN A 706 13.55 -39.31 -19.53
CA GLN A 706 12.67 -38.98 -18.41
C GLN A 706 12.83 -37.50 -18.03
N VAL A 707 11.78 -36.87 -17.49
CA VAL A 707 11.85 -35.45 -17.13
C VAL A 707 12.64 -35.27 -15.82
N ALA A 708 13.86 -34.71 -15.91
CA ALA A 708 14.82 -34.65 -14.79
C ALA A 708 14.34 -33.88 -13.54
N SER A 709 13.37 -32.95 -13.65
CA SER A 709 12.89 -32.10 -12.56
C SER A 709 11.43 -31.66 -12.70
N GLU A 710 10.78 -31.29 -11.58
CA GLU A 710 9.47 -30.61 -11.58
C GLU A 710 9.46 -29.37 -12.52
N SER A 711 10.57 -28.64 -12.58
CA SER A 711 10.73 -27.48 -13.47
C SER A 711 10.71 -27.88 -14.96
N SER A 712 11.36 -29.00 -15.31
CA SER A 712 11.33 -29.50 -16.70
C SER A 712 9.98 -30.13 -17.05
N PHE A 713 9.24 -30.68 -16.07
CA PHE A 713 7.87 -31.16 -16.27
C PHE A 713 6.94 -30.01 -16.64
N LEU A 714 6.95 -28.93 -15.85
CA LEU A 714 6.17 -27.74 -16.13
C LEU A 714 6.55 -27.15 -17.50
N ARG A 715 7.84 -27.07 -17.84
CA ARG A 715 8.27 -26.57 -19.16
C ARG A 715 7.71 -27.39 -20.33
N LYS A 716 7.76 -28.73 -20.25
CA LYS A 716 7.24 -29.62 -21.30
C LYS A 716 5.72 -29.51 -21.44
N ARG A 717 4.99 -29.52 -20.33
CA ARG A 717 3.53 -29.33 -20.29
C ARG A 717 3.09 -28.03 -20.95
N ARG A 718 3.75 -26.92 -20.61
CA ARG A 718 3.40 -25.58 -21.10
C ARG A 718 3.57 -25.46 -22.60
N LYS A 719 4.67 -26.02 -23.13
CA LYS A 719 4.89 -26.14 -24.57
C LYS A 719 3.76 -26.92 -25.25
N ALA A 720 3.41 -28.09 -24.72
CA ALA A 720 2.36 -28.93 -25.28
C ALA A 720 0.95 -28.29 -25.25
N ALA A 721 0.61 -27.59 -24.16
CA ALA A 721 -0.65 -26.85 -24.07
C ALA A 721 -0.73 -25.68 -25.05
N THR A 722 0.38 -24.94 -25.22
CA THR A 722 0.47 -23.84 -26.20
C THR A 722 0.36 -24.37 -27.62
N GLU A 723 1.03 -25.48 -27.94
CA GLU A 723 0.94 -26.12 -29.26
C GLU A 723 -0.48 -26.59 -29.58
N ALA A 724 -1.21 -27.10 -28.60
CA ALA A 724 -2.59 -27.53 -28.78
C ALA A 724 -3.54 -26.37 -29.11
N SER A 725 -3.28 -25.15 -28.61
CA SER A 725 -4.16 -23.99 -28.80
C SER A 725 -3.80 -23.10 -29.99
N ARG A 726 -2.67 -23.33 -30.69
CA ARG A 726 -2.20 -22.51 -31.82
C ARG A 726 -3.21 -22.35 -32.97
N ASN A 727 -4.07 -23.33 -33.20
CA ASN A 727 -5.04 -23.35 -34.28
C ASN A 727 -6.49 -23.12 -33.79
N ALA A 728 -6.69 -22.76 -32.52
CA ALA A 728 -8.03 -22.51 -32.00
C ALA A 728 -8.57 -21.17 -32.53
N PRO A 729 -9.85 -21.09 -32.94
CA PRO A 729 -10.46 -19.82 -33.36
C PRO A 729 -10.42 -18.81 -32.21
N ARG A 730 -10.22 -17.53 -32.54
CA ARG A 730 -10.28 -16.44 -31.56
C ARG A 730 -11.69 -16.37 -30.97
N SER A 731 -11.80 -16.55 -29.65
CA SER A 731 -13.06 -16.39 -28.92
C SER A 731 -13.39 -14.91 -28.73
N ASP A 732 -14.64 -14.52 -28.96
CA ASP A 732 -15.14 -13.19 -28.60
C ASP A 732 -15.19 -13.04 -27.07
N LEU A 733 -14.42 -12.07 -26.53
CA LEU A 733 -14.29 -11.78 -25.10
C LEU A 733 -15.15 -10.60 -24.64
N GLY A 734 -16.12 -10.18 -25.47
CA GLY A 734 -17.07 -9.11 -25.18
C GLY A 734 -18.30 -9.55 -24.38
N ALA A 735 -19.44 -8.91 -24.64
CA ALA A 735 -20.70 -9.20 -23.95
C ALA A 735 -21.15 -10.67 -24.11
N ALA A 736 -20.80 -11.31 -25.24
CA ALA A 736 -21.07 -12.72 -25.51
C ALA A 736 -20.44 -13.67 -24.47
N ALA A 737 -19.24 -13.35 -23.97
CA ALA A 737 -18.50 -14.17 -23.00
C ALA A 737 -19.17 -14.26 -21.61
N VAL A 738 -20.07 -13.34 -21.30
CA VAL A 738 -20.88 -13.38 -20.07
C VAL A 738 -22.33 -13.81 -20.34
N MET A 739 -22.75 -14.05 -21.58
CA MET A 739 -24.08 -14.61 -21.88
C MET A 739 -24.16 -16.08 -21.46
N MET A 740 -25.38 -16.58 -21.23
CA MET A 740 -25.55 -18.01 -20.93
C MET A 740 -25.54 -18.75 -22.25
N PRO A 741 -24.72 -19.79 -22.43
CA PRO A 741 -24.78 -20.62 -23.62
C PRO A 741 -26.14 -21.34 -23.66
N ALA A 742 -26.62 -21.59 -24.88
CA ALA A 742 -27.88 -22.30 -25.12
C ALA A 742 -27.87 -23.72 -24.53
N ASN A 743 -26.72 -24.39 -24.59
CA ASN A 743 -26.50 -25.71 -23.98
C ASN A 743 -25.65 -25.57 -22.71
N GLN A 744 -26.28 -25.66 -21.55
CA GLN A 744 -25.57 -25.64 -20.27
C GLN A 744 -24.97 -27.02 -19.96
N PRO A 745 -23.77 -27.08 -19.36
CA PRO A 745 -23.25 -28.33 -18.81
C PRO A 745 -24.22 -28.92 -17.78
N LEU A 746 -24.28 -30.24 -17.67
CA LEU A 746 -25.19 -30.93 -16.72
C LEU A 746 -24.87 -30.58 -15.26
N SER A 747 -23.61 -30.26 -14.96
CA SER A 747 -23.14 -29.84 -13.65
C SER A 747 -23.45 -28.39 -13.31
N TRP A 748 -24.04 -27.62 -14.22
CA TRP A 748 -24.39 -26.22 -13.97
C TRP A 748 -25.46 -26.11 -12.88
N GLY A 749 -25.32 -25.14 -11.99
CA GLY A 749 -26.15 -25.05 -10.78
C GLY A 749 -26.34 -23.62 -10.30
N GLU A 750 -27.12 -23.44 -9.23
CA GLU A 750 -27.52 -22.10 -8.76
C GLU A 750 -26.32 -21.20 -8.41
N LYS A 751 -25.29 -21.76 -7.76
CA LYS A 751 -24.06 -21.02 -7.44
C LYS A 751 -23.32 -20.54 -8.70
N HIS A 752 -23.31 -21.33 -9.77
CA HIS A 752 -22.75 -20.94 -11.06
C HIS A 752 -23.55 -19.77 -11.66
N THR A 753 -24.88 -19.85 -11.65
CA THR A 753 -25.76 -18.77 -12.13
C THR A 753 -25.57 -17.47 -11.35
N ARG A 754 -25.48 -17.53 -10.02
CA ARG A 754 -25.22 -16.36 -9.15
C ARG A 754 -23.86 -15.72 -9.46
N GLU A 755 -22.82 -16.54 -9.64
CA GLU A 755 -21.48 -16.06 -9.98
C GLU A 755 -21.45 -15.41 -11.38
N LEU A 756 -22.10 -16.01 -12.38
CA LEU A 756 -22.20 -15.42 -13.71
C LEU A 756 -22.96 -14.09 -13.71
N ALA A 757 -24.07 -14.01 -12.96
CA ALA A 757 -24.82 -12.76 -12.78
C ALA A 757 -23.95 -11.68 -12.13
N PHE A 758 -23.12 -12.05 -11.16
CA PHE A 758 -22.11 -11.15 -10.59
C PHE A 758 -21.12 -10.66 -11.66
N GLN A 759 -20.59 -11.54 -12.53
CA GLN A 759 -19.65 -11.13 -13.57
C GLN A 759 -20.28 -10.19 -14.60
N ARG A 760 -21.54 -10.42 -14.98
CA ARG A 760 -22.31 -9.50 -15.85
C ARG A 760 -22.44 -8.12 -15.22
N LYS A 761 -22.90 -8.06 -13.97
CA LYS A 761 -23.04 -6.80 -13.23
C LYS A 761 -21.71 -6.07 -13.11
N LYS A 762 -20.63 -6.81 -12.90
CA LYS A 762 -19.27 -6.26 -12.84
C LYS A 762 -18.84 -5.70 -14.19
N LEU A 763 -19.03 -6.43 -15.30
CA LEU A 763 -18.72 -5.96 -16.65
C LEU A 763 -19.49 -4.68 -16.99
N HIS A 764 -20.80 -4.64 -16.69
CA HIS A 764 -21.63 -3.45 -16.87
C HIS A 764 -21.11 -2.27 -16.05
N SER A 765 -20.79 -2.48 -14.77
CA SER A 765 -20.19 -1.45 -13.92
C SER A 765 -18.85 -0.94 -14.45
N ARG A 766 -18.02 -1.80 -15.07
CA ARG A 766 -16.79 -1.38 -15.76
C ARG A 766 -17.10 -0.54 -17.00
N LYS A 767 -18.16 -0.87 -17.74
CA LYS A 767 -18.62 -0.09 -18.90
C LYS A 767 -19.15 1.29 -18.50
N VAL A 768 -19.92 1.38 -17.41
CA VAL A 768 -20.36 2.66 -16.82
C VAL A 768 -19.16 3.51 -16.40
N GLN A 769 -18.13 2.90 -15.77
CA GLN A 769 -16.89 3.60 -15.44
C GLN A 769 -16.16 4.10 -16.70
N ALA A 770 -16.08 3.26 -17.74
CA ALA A 770 -15.44 3.63 -19.02
C ALA A 770 -16.17 4.80 -19.73
N ALA A 771 -17.50 4.86 -19.63
CA ALA A 771 -18.30 6.00 -20.09
C ALA A 771 -17.96 7.27 -19.31
N ALA A 772 -17.89 7.20 -17.98
CA ALA A 772 -17.48 8.32 -17.12
C ALA A 772 -16.07 8.84 -17.45
N GLU A 773 -15.17 7.95 -17.89
CA GLU A 773 -13.81 8.27 -18.32
C GLU A 773 -13.71 8.75 -19.79
N ASN A 774 -14.84 8.83 -20.51
CA ASN A 774 -14.91 9.12 -21.95
C ASN A 774 -13.98 8.24 -22.79
N SER A 775 -13.99 6.93 -22.49
CA SER A 775 -13.07 5.94 -23.09
C SER A 775 -13.75 4.90 -23.98
N LEU A 776 -15.07 5.00 -24.11
CA LEU A 776 -15.87 4.17 -25.00
C LEU A 776 -15.84 4.70 -26.43
N LEU A 777 -15.97 3.79 -27.40
CA LEU A 777 -16.19 4.18 -28.80
C LEU A 777 -17.62 4.70 -28.98
N PRO A 778 -17.91 5.50 -30.03
CA PRO A 778 -19.26 5.99 -30.29
C PRO A 778 -20.33 4.89 -30.36
N ALA A 779 -19.98 3.71 -30.90
CA ALA A 779 -20.88 2.55 -30.98
C ALA A 779 -21.12 1.84 -29.64
N GLU A 780 -20.25 2.05 -28.66
CA GLU A 780 -20.34 1.45 -27.33
C GLU A 780 -20.96 2.37 -26.29
N ASP A 781 -20.92 3.68 -26.58
CA ASP A 781 -21.35 4.75 -25.71
C ASP A 781 -22.86 5.02 -25.86
N SER A 782 -23.49 5.46 -24.78
CA SER A 782 -24.92 5.81 -24.80
C SER A 782 -25.26 6.80 -23.69
N MET A 783 -26.28 7.63 -23.93
CA MET A 783 -26.77 8.57 -22.93
C MET A 783 -27.20 7.88 -21.62
N ALA A 784 -27.71 6.65 -21.71
CA ALA A 784 -28.09 5.86 -20.53
C ALA A 784 -26.87 5.53 -19.65
N LEU A 785 -25.73 5.16 -20.25
CA LEU A 785 -24.49 4.90 -19.51
C LEU A 785 -23.97 6.15 -18.80
N HIS A 786 -24.04 7.32 -19.45
CA HIS A 786 -23.67 8.60 -18.84
C HIS A 786 -24.59 8.97 -17.67
N ALA A 787 -25.91 8.81 -17.82
CA ALA A 787 -26.85 9.02 -16.72
C ALA A 787 -26.59 8.07 -15.54
N GLU A 788 -26.25 6.80 -15.79
CA GLU A 788 -25.83 5.87 -14.75
C GLU A 788 -24.51 6.28 -14.08
N ALA A 789 -23.54 6.77 -14.85
CA ALA A 789 -22.26 7.28 -14.35
C ALA A 789 -22.46 8.49 -13.42
N ASP A 790 -23.30 9.44 -13.82
CA ASP A 790 -23.64 10.62 -13.01
C ASP A 790 -24.34 10.24 -11.71
N ASN A 791 -25.29 9.29 -11.78
CA ASN A 791 -25.95 8.75 -10.60
C ASN A 791 -24.98 8.05 -9.65
N ALA A 792 -24.04 7.27 -10.19
CA ALA A 792 -22.99 6.61 -9.43
C ALA A 792 -22.06 7.63 -8.76
N HIS A 793 -21.68 8.69 -9.48
CA HIS A 793 -20.88 9.80 -8.95
C HIS A 793 -21.61 10.53 -7.81
N ALA A 794 -22.87 10.89 -8.01
CA ALA A 794 -23.68 11.55 -6.98
C ALA A 794 -23.86 10.67 -5.73
N ALA A 795 -24.05 9.35 -5.91
CA ALA A 795 -24.10 8.39 -4.80
C ALA A 795 -22.77 8.32 -4.05
N MET A 796 -21.65 8.34 -4.77
CA MET A 796 -20.29 8.35 -4.21
C MET A 796 -20.05 9.60 -3.36
N VAL A 797 -20.44 10.78 -3.84
CA VAL A 797 -20.35 12.05 -3.10
C VAL A 797 -21.20 11.99 -1.82
N ARG A 798 -22.46 11.52 -1.91
CA ARG A 798 -23.33 11.39 -0.73
C ARG A 798 -22.74 10.45 0.32
N ALA A 799 -22.23 9.30 -0.11
CA ALA A 799 -21.60 8.31 0.77
C ALA A 799 -20.34 8.89 1.44
N GLN A 800 -19.54 9.67 0.70
CA GLN A 800 -18.36 10.31 1.23
C GLN A 800 -18.70 11.37 2.30
N ARG A 801 -19.69 12.23 2.03
CA ARG A 801 -20.18 13.20 3.03
C ARG A 801 -20.74 12.53 4.28
N ALA A 802 -21.38 11.36 4.14
CA ALA A 802 -21.84 10.58 5.28
C ALA A 802 -20.68 10.03 6.12
N ARG A 803 -19.59 9.60 5.48
CA ARG A 803 -18.35 9.17 6.16
C ARG A 803 -17.69 10.32 6.92
N GLU A 804 -17.56 11.49 6.31
CA GLU A 804 -16.99 12.69 6.96
C GLU A 804 -17.80 13.06 8.22
N ARG A 805 -19.13 13.05 8.15
CA ARG A 805 -19.99 13.28 9.33
C ARG A 805 -19.86 12.19 10.40
N ALA A 806 -19.53 10.96 10.02
CA ALA A 806 -19.30 9.88 10.98
C ALA A 806 -17.95 10.03 11.66
N GLU A 807 -16.90 10.38 10.91
CA GLU A 807 -15.56 10.64 11.42
C GLU A 807 -15.55 11.83 12.39
N VAL A 808 -16.13 12.97 12.02
CA VAL A 808 -16.25 14.14 12.92
C VAL A 808 -16.93 13.77 14.23
N ARG A 809 -17.98 12.93 14.18
CA ARG A 809 -18.65 12.45 15.40
C ARG A 809 -17.76 11.53 16.22
N GLN A 810 -17.05 10.60 15.59
CA GLN A 810 -16.13 9.70 16.30
C GLN A 810 -14.95 10.44 16.92
N THR A 811 -14.39 11.45 16.24
CA THR A 811 -13.34 12.31 16.79
C THR A 811 -13.87 13.09 17.98
N ALA A 812 -15.05 13.71 17.87
CA ALA A 812 -15.69 14.39 18.99
C ALA A 812 -15.97 13.44 20.18
N ASP A 813 -16.42 12.21 19.91
CA ASP A 813 -16.64 11.19 20.94
C ASP A 813 -15.33 10.72 21.61
N ALA A 814 -14.22 10.71 20.87
CA ALA A 814 -12.91 10.29 21.37
C ALA A 814 -12.19 11.39 22.16
N GLU A 815 -12.32 12.65 21.72
CA GLU A 815 -11.71 13.82 22.36
C GLU A 815 -12.53 14.30 23.56
N GLY A 816 -13.87 14.19 23.49
CA GLY A 816 -14.76 14.72 24.51
C GLY A 816 -14.66 16.25 24.65
N LEU A 817 -15.10 16.77 25.79
CA LEU A 817 -14.88 18.16 26.17
C LEU A 817 -13.66 18.27 27.08
N THR A 818 -13.01 19.42 27.06
CA THR A 818 -11.98 19.76 28.06
C THR A 818 -12.60 19.99 29.44
N SER A 819 -11.79 19.87 30.49
CA SER A 819 -12.25 20.12 31.87
C SER A 819 -12.83 21.53 32.04
N ALA A 820 -12.21 22.55 31.43
CA ALA A 820 -12.69 23.93 31.47
C ALA A 820 -14.06 24.10 30.81
N GLU A 821 -14.29 23.48 29.64
CA GLU A 821 -15.59 23.53 28.95
C GLU A 821 -16.69 22.84 29.75
N VAL A 822 -16.38 21.71 30.40
CA VAL A 822 -17.34 21.04 31.27
C VAL A 822 -17.67 21.88 32.50
N LEU A 823 -16.65 22.44 33.17
CA LEU A 823 -16.82 23.35 34.32
C LEU A 823 -17.70 24.55 33.96
N GLN A 824 -17.48 25.17 32.79
CA GLN A 824 -18.33 26.24 32.27
C GLN A 824 -19.78 25.80 32.05
N LYS A 825 -20.00 24.58 31.55
CA LYS A 825 -21.36 24.04 31.31
C LYS A 825 -22.12 23.70 32.58
N ILE A 826 -21.41 23.38 33.66
CA ILE A 826 -22.03 23.09 34.96
C ILE A 826 -22.11 24.33 35.87
N GLN A 827 -21.43 25.42 35.55
CA GLN A 827 -21.47 26.65 36.35
C GLN A 827 -22.91 27.14 36.57
N ASN A 828 -23.22 27.61 37.77
CA ASN A 828 -24.55 28.10 38.18
C ASN A 828 -25.67 27.05 38.11
N LYS A 829 -25.35 25.75 38.06
CA LYS A 829 -26.31 24.65 38.10
C LYS A 829 -26.56 24.14 39.52
N THR A 830 -27.63 23.38 39.68
CA THR A 830 -27.93 22.67 40.93
C THR A 830 -27.13 21.38 41.04
N ALA A 831 -26.50 21.14 42.19
CA ALA A 831 -25.65 19.98 42.43
C ALA A 831 -26.17 19.11 43.59
N TYR A 832 -26.17 17.79 43.41
CA TYR A 832 -26.36 16.81 44.47
C TYR A 832 -25.02 16.14 44.77
N VAL A 833 -24.65 16.06 46.04
CA VAL A 833 -23.37 15.46 46.48
C VAL A 833 -23.68 14.13 47.16
N ASP A 834 -23.24 13.03 46.55
CA ASP A 834 -23.35 11.66 47.04
C ASP A 834 -21.94 11.09 47.26
N VAL A 835 -21.29 11.61 48.29
CA VAL A 835 -19.91 11.28 48.68
C VAL A 835 -19.92 10.97 50.17
N ALA A 836 -19.35 9.84 50.57
CA ALA A 836 -19.43 9.35 51.95
C ALA A 836 -18.78 10.31 52.98
N ALA A 837 -17.74 11.03 52.58
CA ALA A 837 -17.07 12.06 53.39
C ALA A 837 -16.59 13.23 52.50
N PRO A 838 -17.38 14.29 52.31
CA PRO A 838 -16.99 15.44 51.50
C PRO A 838 -15.76 16.14 52.09
N SER A 839 -14.71 16.33 51.29
CA SER A 839 -13.51 17.05 51.74
C SER A 839 -13.76 18.57 51.78
N PRO A 840 -13.03 19.34 52.62
CA PRO A 840 -13.11 20.80 52.61
C PRO A 840 -12.84 21.41 51.23
N GLY A 841 -11.93 20.79 50.46
CA GLY A 841 -11.62 21.19 49.09
C GLY A 841 -12.81 21.03 48.13
N LEU A 842 -13.67 20.03 48.33
CA LEU A 842 -14.88 19.86 47.52
C LEU A 842 -15.89 20.98 47.78
N HIS A 843 -16.11 21.37 49.04
CA HIS A 843 -17.00 22.48 49.38
C HIS A 843 -16.51 23.81 48.79
N GLN A 844 -15.20 24.05 48.85
CA GLN A 844 -14.58 25.21 48.19
C GLN A 844 -14.80 25.17 46.68
N ALA A 845 -14.59 24.02 46.04
CA ALA A 845 -14.77 23.85 44.60
C ALA A 845 -16.22 24.05 44.14
N LEU A 846 -17.21 23.60 44.91
CA LEU A 846 -18.63 23.86 44.64
C LEU A 846 -18.94 25.36 44.68
N GLY A 847 -18.37 26.08 45.66
CA GLY A 847 -18.52 27.53 45.78
C GLY A 847 -17.87 28.30 44.64
N VAL A 848 -16.63 27.94 44.26
CA VAL A 848 -15.89 28.54 43.13
C VAL A 848 -16.66 28.41 41.82
N ASN A 849 -17.34 27.27 41.59
CA ASN A 849 -18.15 27.05 40.39
C ASN A 849 -19.61 27.53 40.54
N SER A 850 -19.95 28.20 41.65
CA SER A 850 -21.30 28.71 41.93
C SER A 850 -22.40 27.63 41.83
N LEU A 851 -22.07 26.39 42.21
CA LEU A 851 -23.02 25.28 42.21
C LEU A 851 -23.94 25.36 43.42
N GLN A 852 -25.25 25.35 43.19
CA GLN A 852 -26.24 25.40 44.26
C GLN A 852 -26.52 23.98 44.76
N GLN A 853 -26.08 23.66 45.98
CA GLN A 853 -26.30 22.34 46.54
C GLN A 853 -27.79 22.12 46.85
N VAL A 854 -28.36 21.04 46.32
CA VAL A 854 -29.75 20.64 46.56
C VAL A 854 -29.82 19.35 47.37
N LEU A 855 -30.82 19.25 48.26
CA LEU A 855 -31.03 18.05 49.09
C LEU A 855 -31.73 16.91 48.32
N SER A 856 -32.39 17.20 47.21
CA SER A 856 -33.15 16.22 46.44
C SER A 856 -32.46 15.87 45.12
N GLN A 857 -32.23 14.58 44.87
CA GLN A 857 -31.65 14.09 43.62
C GLN A 857 -32.51 14.46 42.40
N ALA A 858 -33.82 14.62 42.57
CA ALA A 858 -34.75 14.93 41.48
C ALA A 858 -34.55 16.34 40.87
N LEU A 859 -33.91 17.26 41.60
CA LEU A 859 -33.72 18.66 41.23
C LEU A 859 -32.30 18.98 40.74
N ALA A 860 -31.40 18.00 40.77
CA ALA A 860 -29.99 18.21 40.47
C ALA A 860 -29.71 18.12 38.97
N ASP A 861 -28.92 19.05 38.46
CA ASP A 861 -28.37 19.06 37.10
C ASP A 861 -26.93 18.50 37.05
N VAL A 862 -26.29 18.40 38.23
CA VAL A 862 -24.95 17.86 38.45
C VAL A 862 -24.99 16.92 39.64
N PHE A 863 -24.37 15.76 39.53
CA PHE A 863 -24.22 14.79 40.62
C PHE A 863 -22.74 14.59 40.88
N VAL A 864 -22.28 14.96 42.08
CA VAL A 864 -20.93 14.62 42.53
C VAL A 864 -20.99 13.23 43.16
N VAL A 865 -20.35 12.26 42.53
CA VAL A 865 -20.35 10.83 42.94
C VAL A 865 -18.93 10.29 42.90
N ASP A 866 -18.58 9.39 43.83
CA ASP A 866 -17.22 8.85 43.90
C ASP A 866 -16.79 8.13 42.60
N GLN A 867 -17.70 7.40 41.95
CA GLN A 867 -17.43 6.68 40.70
C GLN A 867 -18.50 6.96 39.62
N PRO A 868 -18.33 8.00 38.79
CA PRO A 868 -19.26 8.30 37.70
C PRO A 868 -19.40 7.12 36.72
N GLY A 869 -20.64 6.68 36.46
CA GLY A 869 -20.96 5.63 35.48
C GLY A 869 -20.92 4.18 36.00
N GLN A 870 -20.55 3.94 37.25
CA GLN A 870 -20.49 2.60 37.84
C GLN A 870 -21.86 2.04 38.29
N ALA A 871 -21.90 0.72 38.47
CA ALA A 871 -23.09 -0.08 38.83
C ALA A 871 -23.56 0.08 40.29
N ASP A 872 -22.75 0.70 41.14
CA ASP A 872 -22.99 1.07 42.54
C ASP A 872 -23.73 2.41 42.72
N VAL A 873 -23.70 3.32 41.72
CA VAL A 873 -24.49 4.56 41.74
C VAL A 873 -25.97 4.23 41.98
N THR A 874 -26.57 4.88 42.98
CA THR A 874 -27.94 4.55 43.41
C THR A 874 -28.94 4.63 42.25
N ALA A 875 -29.94 3.74 42.25
CA ALA A 875 -31.00 3.71 41.23
C ALA A 875 -31.70 5.07 41.05
N LYS A 876 -31.75 5.87 42.11
CA LYS A 876 -32.31 7.24 42.11
C LYS A 876 -31.44 8.20 41.30
N ILE A 877 -30.12 8.18 41.49
CA ILE A 877 -29.19 9.03 40.75
C ILE A 877 -29.19 8.65 39.27
N ARG A 878 -29.12 7.35 38.92
CA ARG A 878 -29.20 6.91 37.52
C ARG A 878 -30.46 7.37 36.81
N LEU A 879 -31.61 7.26 37.49
CA LEU A 879 -32.88 7.68 36.93
C LEU A 879 -32.93 9.20 36.72
N ALA A 880 -32.60 9.97 37.78
CA ALA A 880 -32.66 11.42 37.73
C ALA A 880 -31.65 12.00 36.72
N SER A 881 -30.43 11.45 36.68
CA SER A 881 -29.40 11.89 35.75
C SER A 881 -29.75 11.57 34.30
N ALA A 882 -30.30 10.39 34.01
CA ALA A 882 -30.75 10.04 32.66
C ALA A 882 -31.96 10.87 32.20
N LEU A 883 -32.96 11.09 33.06
CA LEU A 883 -34.15 11.86 32.70
C LEU A 883 -33.78 13.30 32.34
N ARG A 884 -32.91 13.93 33.13
CA ARG A 884 -32.50 15.33 32.96
C ARG A 884 -31.33 15.52 31.98
N GLY A 885 -30.64 14.42 31.63
CA GLY A 885 -29.36 14.49 30.95
C GLY A 885 -28.31 15.24 31.78
N ALA A 886 -28.20 14.91 33.07
CA ALA A 886 -27.32 15.58 34.02
C ALA A 886 -25.84 15.19 33.82
N TYR A 887 -24.94 15.93 34.47
CA TYR A 887 -23.54 15.51 34.61
C TYR A 887 -23.33 14.65 35.86
N LEU A 888 -22.57 13.56 35.74
CA LEU A 888 -22.03 12.80 36.86
C LEU A 888 -20.53 13.12 36.95
N VAL A 889 -20.08 13.74 38.02
CA VAL A 889 -18.69 14.21 38.18
C VAL A 889 -18.04 13.58 39.40
N SER A 890 -16.74 13.28 39.34
CA SER A 890 -15.99 12.84 40.51
C SER A 890 -15.59 14.01 41.41
N PRO A 891 -15.39 13.79 42.72
CA PRO A 891 -14.87 14.83 43.62
C PRO A 891 -13.54 15.41 43.14
N GLU A 892 -12.66 14.55 42.62
CA GLU A 892 -11.36 14.95 42.07
C GLU A 892 -11.51 15.92 40.89
N PHE A 893 -12.45 15.65 39.98
CA PHE A 893 -12.74 16.52 38.83
C PHE A 893 -13.12 17.92 39.28
N MET A 894 -13.93 18.03 40.35
CA MET A 894 -14.34 19.33 40.89
C MET A 894 -13.17 20.08 41.56
N ILE A 895 -12.28 19.37 42.26
CA ILE A 895 -11.21 19.98 43.06
C ILE A 895 -10.03 20.43 42.20
N SER A 896 -9.58 19.58 41.28
CA SER A 896 -8.32 19.78 40.54
C SER A 896 -8.52 19.91 39.03
N GLY A 897 -9.74 19.71 38.52
CA GLY A 897 -9.99 19.57 37.08
C GLY A 897 -9.47 18.26 36.49
N HIS A 898 -8.85 17.40 37.31
CA HIS A 898 -8.40 16.06 36.96
C HIS A 898 -9.37 15.05 37.57
N GLY A 899 -9.97 14.18 36.75
CA GLY A 899 -11.01 13.26 37.18
C GLY A 899 -11.97 12.90 36.05
N LEU A 900 -13.16 12.43 36.41
CA LEU A 900 -14.19 12.00 35.45
C LEU A 900 -15.39 12.96 35.50
N ALA A 901 -15.85 13.38 34.32
CA ALA A 901 -17.14 14.04 34.18
C ALA A 901 -17.93 13.41 33.02
N LEU A 902 -19.02 12.72 33.36
CA LEU A 902 -19.84 11.98 32.42
C LEU A 902 -21.16 12.70 32.18
N LYS A 903 -21.41 13.12 30.94
CA LYS A 903 -22.70 13.69 30.54
C LYS A 903 -23.68 12.57 30.20
N MET A 904 -24.87 12.59 30.79
CA MET A 904 -25.95 11.67 30.42
C MET A 904 -26.80 12.22 29.27
N HIS A 905 -27.27 11.36 28.38
CA HIS A 905 -28.29 11.76 27.40
C HIS A 905 -29.64 12.02 28.08
N ALA A 906 -30.28 13.14 27.76
CA ALA A 906 -31.61 13.48 28.24
C ALA A 906 -32.69 12.60 27.58
N VAL A 907 -32.98 11.44 28.17
CA VAL A 907 -33.91 10.46 27.57
C VAL A 907 -35.36 10.96 27.55
N SER A 908 -35.71 11.86 28.48
CA SER A 908 -37.07 12.40 28.64
C SER A 908 -37.50 13.31 27.50
N CYS A 909 -36.57 13.85 26.69
CA CYS A 909 -36.88 14.71 25.55
C CYS A 909 -37.56 13.97 24.39
N THR A 910 -37.46 12.63 24.34
CA THR A 910 -38.11 11.82 23.30
C THR A 910 -39.47 11.31 23.82
N PRO A 911 -40.59 11.52 23.12
CA PRO A 911 -41.92 11.12 23.63
C PRO A 911 -42.03 9.63 23.95
N ARG A 912 -42.42 9.27 25.19
CA ARG A 912 -42.64 7.89 25.64
C ARG A 912 -43.81 7.79 26.60
N GLU A 913 -44.52 6.67 26.52
CA GLU A 913 -45.63 6.33 27.41
C GLU A 913 -45.20 5.08 28.18
N ILE A 914 -45.03 5.19 29.50
CA ILE A 914 -44.51 4.12 30.35
C ILE A 914 -45.65 3.58 31.19
N PHE A 915 -46.05 2.35 30.91
CA PHE A 915 -47.00 1.60 31.72
C PHE A 915 -46.26 0.85 32.82
N ILE A 916 -46.63 1.09 34.09
CA ILE A 916 -46.06 0.42 35.26
C ILE A 916 -47.08 -0.61 35.74
N SER A 917 -46.69 -1.90 35.74
CA SER A 917 -47.56 -2.98 36.22
C SER A 917 -47.88 -2.83 37.71
N ARG A 918 -49.05 -3.31 38.13
CA ARG A 918 -49.46 -3.29 39.55
C ARG A 918 -48.44 -4.02 40.43
N ASN A 919 -47.93 -5.17 39.98
CA ASN A 919 -46.94 -5.92 40.74
C ASN A 919 -45.61 -5.18 40.83
N CYS A 920 -45.14 -4.55 39.74
CA CYS A 920 -43.93 -3.73 39.79
C CYS A 920 -44.08 -2.55 40.75
N ALA A 921 -45.23 -1.86 40.73
CA ALA A 921 -45.51 -0.73 41.59
C ALA A 921 -45.54 -1.11 43.09
N LEU A 922 -46.13 -2.27 43.43
CA LEU A 922 -46.20 -2.78 44.81
C LEU A 922 -44.83 -3.21 45.35
N HIS A 923 -43.99 -3.81 44.51
CA HIS A 923 -42.67 -4.30 44.94
C HIS A 923 -41.60 -3.21 44.93
N ASN A 924 -41.79 -2.14 44.17
CA ASN A 924 -40.85 -1.02 44.08
C ASN A 924 -41.53 0.34 44.39
N PRO A 925 -42.23 0.49 45.55
CA PRO A 925 -43.07 1.66 45.81
C PRO A 925 -42.26 2.93 46.03
N GLN A 926 -41.03 2.80 46.56
CA GLN A 926 -40.12 3.93 46.73
C GLN A 926 -39.54 4.41 45.39
N PHE A 927 -39.19 3.47 44.50
CA PHE A 927 -38.70 3.78 43.15
C PHE A 927 -39.79 4.46 42.32
N CYS A 928 -41.02 3.92 42.30
CA CYS A 928 -42.11 4.48 41.50
C CYS A 928 -42.49 5.90 41.96
N ARG A 929 -42.55 6.14 43.28
CA ARG A 929 -42.74 7.50 43.83
C ARG A 929 -41.62 8.44 43.42
N PHE A 930 -40.37 7.98 43.50
CA PHE A 930 -39.22 8.77 43.08
C PHE A 930 -39.18 9.03 41.57
N PHE A 931 -39.60 8.05 40.75
CA PHE A 931 -39.70 8.19 39.30
C PHE A 931 -40.73 9.26 38.94
N HIS A 932 -41.93 9.17 39.52
CA HIS A 932 -42.97 10.18 39.30
C HIS A 932 -42.51 11.58 39.73
N ARG A 933 -41.85 11.69 40.90
CA ARG A 933 -41.30 12.96 41.39
C ARG A 933 -40.21 13.52 40.47
N SER A 934 -39.26 12.68 40.04
CA SER A 934 -38.15 13.08 39.17
C SER A 934 -38.64 13.50 37.80
N LEU A 935 -39.67 12.82 37.29
CA LEU A 935 -40.27 13.16 36.02
C LEU A 935 -40.97 14.52 36.05
N ASN A 936 -41.76 14.78 37.09
CA ASN A 936 -42.43 16.06 37.29
C ASN A 936 -41.44 17.21 37.52
N ALA A 937 -40.30 16.92 38.16
CA ALA A 937 -39.23 17.88 38.38
C ALA A 937 -38.40 18.16 37.11
N THR A 938 -38.52 17.34 36.07
CA THR A 938 -37.75 17.47 34.82
C THR A 938 -38.48 18.38 33.82
N THR A 939 -37.99 19.61 33.68
CA THR A 939 -38.53 20.59 32.73
C THR A 939 -38.45 20.08 31.29
N GLY A 940 -39.57 20.10 30.56
CA GLY A 940 -39.61 19.68 29.15
C GLY A 940 -39.67 18.17 28.92
N SER A 941 -39.90 17.36 29.97
CA SER A 941 -40.14 15.92 29.83
C SER A 941 -41.34 15.63 28.93
N ARG A 942 -41.16 14.72 27.96
CA ARG A 942 -42.21 14.21 27.07
C ARG A 942 -42.64 12.79 27.41
N TRP A 943 -42.29 12.34 28.61
CA TRP A 943 -42.62 11.02 29.11
C TRP A 943 -43.87 11.11 29.99
N THR A 944 -44.75 10.12 29.87
CA THR A 944 -45.98 10.00 30.66
C THR A 944 -46.01 8.65 31.36
N LEU A 945 -46.35 8.65 32.66
CA LEU A 945 -46.46 7.43 33.44
C LEU A 945 -47.93 7.02 33.56
N HIS A 946 -48.20 5.74 33.33
CA HIS A 946 -49.50 5.13 33.56
C HIS A 946 -49.31 4.00 34.57
N ALA A 947 -50.05 4.03 35.66
CA ALA A 947 -50.12 2.90 36.59
C ALA A 947 -51.48 2.22 36.44
N GLY A 948 -51.53 0.89 36.61
CA GLY A 948 -52.81 0.22 36.90
C GLY A 948 -53.10 -1.08 36.17
N ASN A 949 -54.37 -1.23 35.78
CA ASN A 949 -55.02 -2.48 35.38
C ASN A 949 -54.76 -2.84 33.89
N PRO A 950 -54.66 -4.14 33.53
CA PRO A 950 -54.66 -4.66 32.16
C PRO A 950 -55.52 -3.91 31.13
N ALA A 951 -56.71 -3.42 31.48
CA ALA A 951 -57.56 -2.65 30.57
C ALA A 951 -56.89 -1.37 30.02
N ARG A 952 -56.13 -0.67 30.87
CA ARG A 952 -55.39 0.54 30.48
C ARG A 952 -54.22 0.22 29.54
N LEU A 953 -53.54 -0.91 29.77
CA LEU A 953 -52.48 -1.39 28.89
C LEU A 953 -53.02 -1.72 27.50
N GLN A 954 -54.19 -2.36 27.41
CA GLN A 954 -54.82 -2.66 26.11
C GLN A 954 -55.20 -1.39 25.34
N ALA A 955 -55.74 -0.38 26.02
CA ALA A 955 -56.02 0.92 25.41
C ALA A 955 -54.74 1.61 24.86
N LEU A 956 -53.63 1.53 25.60
CA LEU A 956 -52.33 2.07 25.15
C LEU A 956 -51.75 1.28 23.98
N LYS A 957 -51.86 -0.06 23.98
CA LYS A 957 -51.45 -0.93 22.86
C LYS A 957 -52.21 -0.59 21.59
N ALA A 958 -53.53 -0.38 21.69
CA ALA A 958 -54.36 0.03 20.56
C ALA A 958 -53.96 1.40 20.03
N ARG A 959 -53.77 2.39 20.93
CA ARG A 959 -53.38 3.76 20.57
C ARG A 959 -52.04 3.85 19.83
N TRP A 960 -51.06 3.03 20.20
CA TRP A 960 -49.70 3.09 19.66
C TRP A 960 -49.31 1.93 18.74
N ARG A 961 -50.30 1.24 18.16
CA ARG A 961 -50.09 0.08 17.27
C ARG A 961 -49.14 0.38 16.09
N GLY A 962 -49.21 1.59 15.53
CA GLY A 962 -48.33 2.05 14.44
C GLY A 962 -46.97 2.60 14.88
N GLN A 963 -46.73 2.78 16.18
CA GLN A 963 -45.47 3.31 16.75
C GLN A 963 -45.06 2.53 18.01
N PRO A 964 -44.73 1.23 17.88
CA PRO A 964 -44.49 0.35 19.04
C PRO A 964 -43.31 0.78 19.91
N ALA A 965 -42.41 1.64 19.41
CA ALA A 965 -41.29 2.20 20.17
C ALA A 965 -41.71 3.27 21.21
N ARG A 966 -42.93 3.82 21.11
CA ARG A 966 -43.45 4.84 22.04
C ARG A 966 -43.94 4.26 23.37
N LEU A 967 -44.43 3.03 23.37
CA LEU A 967 -45.02 2.39 24.56
C LEU A 967 -44.02 1.44 25.22
N TRP A 968 -43.68 1.70 26.48
CA TRP A 968 -42.81 0.85 27.29
C TRP A 968 -43.61 0.26 28.46
N ALA A 969 -43.30 -0.97 28.82
CA ALA A 969 -43.83 -1.61 30.03
C ALA A 969 -42.73 -1.78 31.07
N LEU A 970 -42.98 -1.32 32.28
CA LEU A 970 -42.15 -1.54 33.46
C LEU A 970 -42.82 -2.60 34.34
N VAL A 971 -42.19 -3.76 34.45
CA VAL A 971 -42.75 -4.98 35.04
C VAL A 971 -41.78 -5.60 36.06
N ARG A 972 -42.27 -6.54 36.87
CA ARG A 972 -41.41 -7.35 37.74
C ARG A 972 -40.72 -8.46 36.93
N ASN A 973 -39.57 -8.95 37.42
CA ASN A 973 -38.79 -10.00 36.75
C ASN A 973 -39.62 -11.25 36.35
N ASN A 974 -40.59 -11.65 37.17
CA ASN A 974 -41.46 -12.81 36.89
C ASN A 974 -42.63 -12.51 35.94
N GLU A 975 -42.87 -11.25 35.60
CA GLU A 975 -43.86 -10.82 34.60
C GLU A 975 -43.21 -10.65 33.20
N VAL A 976 -41.88 -10.76 33.11
CA VAL A 976 -41.16 -10.74 31.83
C VAL A 976 -41.52 -11.99 31.05
N GLY A 977 -42.28 -11.84 29.96
CA GLY A 977 -42.78 -12.95 29.14
C GLY A 977 -44.23 -13.35 29.41
N ASP A 978 -44.92 -12.69 30.36
CA ASP A 978 -46.35 -12.87 30.58
C ASP A 978 -47.15 -12.51 29.30
N GLN A 979 -48.18 -13.31 29.00
CA GLN A 979 -49.08 -13.14 27.86
C GLN A 979 -49.70 -11.73 27.81
N ALA A 980 -49.92 -11.09 28.98
CA ALA A 980 -50.41 -9.71 29.05
C ALA A 980 -49.50 -8.70 28.31
N PHE A 981 -48.19 -8.96 28.25
CA PHE A 981 -47.19 -8.11 27.58
C PHE A 981 -46.72 -8.68 26.23
N ALA A 982 -47.29 -9.79 25.77
CA ALA A 982 -46.98 -10.38 24.46
C ALA A 982 -47.12 -9.35 23.32
N GLY A 983 -46.19 -9.41 22.37
CA GLY A 983 -46.13 -8.50 21.22
C GLY A 983 -45.54 -7.11 21.50
N MET A 984 -45.19 -6.78 22.75
CA MET A 984 -44.49 -5.52 23.07
C MET A 984 -42.99 -5.64 22.83
N LYS A 985 -42.42 -4.66 22.13
CA LYS A 985 -40.98 -4.60 21.83
C LYS A 985 -40.13 -4.16 23.04
N HIS A 986 -40.72 -3.39 23.96
CA HIS A 986 -40.02 -2.70 25.04
C HIS A 986 -40.64 -3.03 26.40
N VAL A 987 -40.23 -4.16 26.97
CA VAL A 987 -40.62 -4.61 28.32
C VAL A 987 -39.37 -4.64 29.18
N TYR A 988 -39.39 -3.93 30.29
CA TYR A 988 -38.24 -3.73 31.16
C TYR A 988 -38.59 -4.05 32.61
N THR A 989 -37.65 -4.65 33.32
CA THR A 989 -37.55 -4.60 34.78
C THR A 989 -36.93 -3.26 35.20
N VAL A 990 -37.07 -2.84 36.47
CA VAL A 990 -36.44 -1.60 36.98
C VAL A 990 -34.95 -1.54 36.65
N GLU A 991 -34.22 -2.62 36.89
CA GLU A 991 -32.78 -2.69 36.61
C GLU A 991 -32.47 -2.58 35.12
N SER A 992 -33.19 -3.33 34.27
CA SER A 992 -32.98 -3.29 32.82
C SER A 992 -33.36 -1.94 32.20
N LEU A 993 -34.38 -1.26 32.75
CA LEU A 993 -34.76 0.09 32.36
C LEU A 993 -33.63 1.07 32.68
N LEU A 994 -33.11 1.05 33.92
CA LEU A 994 -32.01 1.91 34.34
C LEU A 994 -30.76 1.70 33.47
N ARG A 995 -30.42 0.45 33.15
CA ARG A 995 -29.32 0.13 32.24
C ARG A 995 -29.57 0.66 30.81
N HIS A 996 -30.81 0.57 30.34
CA HIS A 996 -31.18 1.03 28.99
C HIS A 996 -31.09 2.56 28.83
N ILE A 997 -31.50 3.30 29.86
CA ILE A 997 -31.59 4.77 29.83
C ILE A 997 -30.29 5.47 30.26
N SER A 998 -29.40 4.78 30.99
CA SER A 998 -28.13 5.34 31.48
C SER A 998 -27.05 5.40 30.39
N ARG A 999 -27.36 6.03 29.26
CA ARG A 999 -26.40 6.23 28.16
C ARG A 999 -25.68 7.57 28.33
N ALA A 1000 -24.36 7.52 28.29
CA ALA A 1000 -23.53 8.71 28.30
C ALA A 1000 -23.37 9.30 26.89
N ASP A 1001 -23.20 10.62 26.85
CA ASP A 1001 -22.80 11.38 25.67
C ASP A 1001 -21.29 11.64 25.77
N ALA A 1002 -20.50 10.79 25.12
CA ALA A 1002 -19.03 10.86 25.18
C ALA A 1002 -18.50 12.20 24.65
N SER A 1003 -19.10 12.74 23.58
CA SER A 1003 -18.74 14.04 23.01
C SER A 1003 -18.94 15.24 23.95
N GLN A 1004 -19.73 15.06 25.01
CA GLN A 1004 -20.00 16.09 26.02
C GLN A 1004 -19.37 15.75 27.38
N SER A 1005 -18.53 14.72 27.45
CA SER A 1005 -17.91 14.21 28.68
C SER A 1005 -16.41 14.56 28.72
N PHE A 1006 -15.81 14.62 29.91
CA PHE A 1006 -14.35 14.76 30.10
C PHE A 1006 -13.81 13.48 30.73
N ASN A 1007 -12.80 12.86 30.09
CA ASN A 1007 -12.25 11.54 30.42
C ASN A 1007 -13.29 10.40 30.51
N GLY A 1008 -14.54 10.65 30.11
CA GLY A 1008 -15.58 9.64 29.96
C GLY A 1008 -15.37 8.90 28.65
N PHE A 1009 -14.39 8.01 28.59
CA PHE A 1009 -14.27 7.10 27.46
C PHE A 1009 -15.59 6.34 27.34
N GLY A 1010 -16.29 6.52 26.21
CA GLY A 1010 -17.47 5.74 25.92
C GLY A 1010 -17.11 4.27 26.14
N LEU A 1011 -17.83 3.59 27.02
CA LEU A 1011 -17.80 2.14 27.14
C LEU A 1011 -17.98 1.57 25.71
N PHE A 1012 -16.86 1.25 25.05
CA PHE A 1012 -16.81 0.30 23.95
C PHE A 1012 -17.09 -1.08 24.56
N ALA A 1013 -18.30 -1.23 25.10
CA ALA A 1013 -18.80 -2.45 25.68
C ALA A 1013 -20.12 -2.78 24.98
N ILE A 1014 -20.00 -3.77 24.08
CA ILE A 1014 -21.04 -4.74 23.74
C ILE A 1014 -22.12 -4.23 22.77
N ARG A 1015 -21.73 -4.09 21.50
CA ARG A 1015 -22.49 -4.75 20.42
C ARG A 1015 -21.63 -5.87 19.85
N SER A 1016 -21.55 -6.96 20.60
CA SER A 1016 -21.39 -8.30 20.03
C SER A 1016 -22.76 -8.84 19.67
#